data_AF-A0A8B8I443-F1
#
_entry.id   AF-A0A8B8I443-F1
#
_cell.length_a   1.000
_cell.length_b   1.000
_cell.length_c   1.000
_cell.angle_alpha   90.00
_cell.angle_beta   90.00
_cell.angle_gamma   90.00
#
_symmetry.space_group_name_H-M   'P 1'
#
loop_
_entity.id
_entity.type
_entity.pdbx_description
1 polymer ?
#
loop_
_entity_poly.entity_id
_entity_poly.type
_entity_poly.pdbx_seq_one_letter_code
_entity_poly.pdbx_strand_id
1 'polypeptide(L)'
;MISIGALLTIACAVSAVEHNIINNTNIDQQVLKRLTNFLNASGSLDPRDIARLNRTAQNLRLDKDLVAKLSETIKNDMRNVKKTEDLGYNVYDDGAEDGSRKQPKLNAVDESPDYASSVVLASDLLSLTSAVANVKEKVCREQGYRFLDGLILNKRWALRMFDASAKSPQGLLFGSSYHLGNFDECVGIEEPGAGVTVEGQYCLATIKWRQREESKKIRTGRGETLRWAVCVPSGCDADAVAGFVSDVLSHTVGNSTGVEVNEKDCYTRKPMIVSKLDIAFLGIMLFFGVILLFTTAFEMYSIRYMKRKTSPVHDLIISFSLINNTKKILSTKQNNSLGLECINGIKALAMIFIIAGHACLFIGSGPVMDAEAWDRLIRDPANAFMLNNTLLVDTFLFLSAFLFSRLLLIELDKRRGRLNVLPILVFRYIRVTPAYMIVILFYMTWLPKIGEGPLWEGRLRLEQERCMDSWWANILYVNNYVKTDRMCMFQSWYLAVDTQLFFVAPIFIYSLWHWRRFGSIFTAVATFVSLVIPTVITYKERLDPTLLFYAKEFTDFATNFYFVEAYIRTHMKMTPYFMGILTGYILHRIQLENYEFSNLLKTFGWLTSIVLGTVTTFSVSLFYQDWYEYSTIEAAAYISLHKFAWSIANGWLIVACATGNGGILGKLLTWKFLVPIARLTFCAYLVNGIIELYYVGQLRHPLHITFFTVAANAISHIVLTFFLALILCIIFESPLHGIEKILLRMFARPVLSDNAKQDVSCETSRNTSQSKLDT
;
A
#
# COMPACT_ATOMS: atom_id res chain seq x y z
N MET A 1 16.10 -15.41 -43.82
CA MET A 1 15.16 -16.53 -43.59
C MET A 1 13.71 -16.10 -43.84
N ILE A 2 13.36 -15.75 -45.08
CA ILE A 2 11.97 -15.41 -45.47
C ILE A 2 11.43 -16.61 -46.25
N SER A 3 10.92 -17.65 -45.58
CA SER A 3 10.50 -18.87 -46.32
C SER A 3 9.43 -19.74 -45.67
N ILE A 4 8.87 -19.37 -44.52
CA ILE A 4 7.85 -20.21 -43.86
C ILE A 4 6.63 -19.36 -43.49
N GLY A 5 6.83 -18.17 -42.91
CA GLY A 5 5.76 -17.24 -42.55
C GLY A 5 4.92 -16.80 -43.75
N ALA A 6 5.55 -16.26 -44.80
CA ALA A 6 4.85 -15.82 -46.01
C ALA A 6 4.04 -16.95 -46.68
N LEU A 7 4.60 -18.16 -46.71
CA LEU A 7 3.97 -19.38 -47.26
C LEU A 7 2.81 -19.87 -46.38
N LEU A 8 2.90 -19.76 -45.06
CA LEU A 8 1.80 -20.06 -44.13
C LEU A 8 0.69 -19.02 -44.20
N THR A 9 0.98 -17.72 -44.35
CA THR A 9 -0.05 -16.69 -44.57
C THR A 9 -0.79 -16.90 -45.88
N ILE A 10 -0.11 -17.31 -46.95
CA ILE A 10 -0.74 -17.64 -48.22
C ILE A 10 -1.57 -18.94 -48.09
N ALA A 11 -1.06 -19.96 -47.42
CA ALA A 11 -1.78 -21.22 -47.19
C ALA A 11 -3.00 -21.05 -46.25
N CYS A 12 -2.89 -20.22 -45.21
CA CYS A 12 -3.99 -19.90 -44.30
C CYS A 12 -5.02 -18.99 -44.96
N ALA A 13 -4.60 -18.03 -45.79
CA ALA A 13 -5.53 -17.22 -46.59
C ALA A 13 -6.30 -18.08 -47.60
N VAL A 14 -5.66 -19.10 -48.18
CA VAL A 14 -6.32 -20.04 -49.10
C VAL A 14 -7.20 -21.08 -48.37
N SER A 15 -6.79 -21.56 -47.20
CA SER A 15 -7.59 -22.48 -46.38
C SER A 15 -8.80 -21.80 -45.73
N ALA A 16 -8.69 -20.51 -45.38
CA ALA A 16 -9.81 -19.69 -44.91
C ALA A 16 -10.88 -19.47 -46.00
N VAL A 17 -10.50 -19.53 -47.28
CA VAL A 17 -11.42 -19.43 -48.42
C VAL A 17 -12.20 -20.74 -48.62
N GLU A 18 -11.64 -21.88 -48.23
CA GLU A 18 -12.28 -23.19 -48.45
C GLU A 18 -13.45 -23.46 -47.48
N HIS A 19 -13.53 -22.75 -46.35
CA HIS A 19 -14.48 -23.11 -45.30
C HIS A 19 -15.74 -22.24 -45.12
N ASN A 20 -16.00 -21.17 -45.89
CA ASN A 20 -17.36 -20.58 -45.92
C ASN A 20 -17.72 -19.50 -46.96
N ILE A 21 -17.13 -19.43 -48.16
CA ILE A 21 -17.65 -18.52 -49.22
C ILE A 21 -17.52 -19.15 -50.61
N ILE A 22 -18.38 -20.12 -50.91
CA ILE A 22 -18.78 -20.39 -52.30
C ILE A 22 -19.98 -19.47 -52.57
N ASN A 23 -19.84 -18.56 -53.53
CA ASN A 23 -20.83 -17.57 -54.00
C ASN A 23 -20.83 -16.17 -53.36
N ASN A 24 -19.67 -15.52 -53.26
CA ASN A 24 -19.61 -14.12 -53.71
C ASN A 24 -18.17 -13.70 -53.99
N THR A 25 -17.84 -13.48 -55.25
CA THR A 25 -16.58 -12.88 -55.66
C THR A 25 -16.57 -11.40 -55.28
N ASN A 26 -15.99 -11.10 -54.13
CA ASN A 26 -15.39 -9.79 -53.86
C ASN A 26 -14.29 -9.96 -52.82
N ILE A 27 -13.11 -10.39 -53.30
CA ILE A 27 -11.87 -10.15 -52.57
C ILE A 27 -11.70 -8.63 -52.53
N ASP A 28 -11.70 -8.07 -51.33
CA ASP A 28 -11.59 -6.62 -51.12
C ASP A 28 -10.34 -6.07 -51.83
N GLN A 29 -10.55 -5.15 -52.78
CA GLN A 29 -9.48 -4.53 -53.56
C GLN A 29 -8.43 -3.85 -52.67
N GLN A 30 -8.76 -3.50 -51.43
CA GLN A 30 -7.78 -2.98 -50.47
C GLN A 30 -6.78 -4.05 -49.99
N VAL A 31 -7.22 -5.30 -49.84
CA VAL A 31 -6.38 -6.42 -49.39
C VAL A 31 -5.40 -6.81 -50.49
N LEU A 32 -5.87 -6.89 -51.73
CA LEU A 32 -5.02 -7.10 -52.92
C LEU A 32 -3.98 -6.00 -53.07
N LYS A 33 -4.38 -4.72 -52.96
CA LYS A 33 -3.47 -3.57 -53.12
C LYS A 33 -2.38 -3.50 -52.03
N ARG A 34 -2.68 -3.96 -50.81
CA ARG A 34 -1.70 -4.07 -49.71
C ARG A 34 -0.75 -5.26 -49.90
N LEU A 35 -1.24 -6.39 -50.40
CA LEU A 35 -0.42 -7.55 -50.78
C LEU A 35 0.56 -7.23 -51.92
N THR A 36 0.14 -6.44 -52.92
CA THR A 36 1.02 -6.02 -54.03
C THR A 36 2.11 -5.06 -53.54
N ASN A 37 1.81 -4.16 -52.60
CA ASN A 37 2.81 -3.29 -51.99
C ASN A 37 3.82 -4.07 -51.14
N PHE A 38 3.40 -5.17 -50.51
CA PHE A 38 4.27 -6.08 -49.76
C PHE A 38 5.25 -6.83 -50.67
N LEU A 39 4.78 -7.27 -51.85
CA LEU A 39 5.59 -7.94 -52.86
C LEU A 39 6.58 -6.96 -53.54
N ASN A 40 6.19 -5.70 -53.72
CA ASN A 40 7.05 -4.66 -54.31
C ASN A 40 8.12 -4.12 -53.35
N ALA A 41 7.94 -4.28 -52.04
CA ALA A 41 8.91 -3.81 -51.04
C ALA A 41 10.12 -4.76 -50.84
N SER A 42 10.06 -5.98 -51.36
CA SER A 42 11.16 -6.95 -51.30
C SER A 42 11.74 -7.22 -52.69
N GLY A 43 12.95 -6.72 -52.96
CA GLY A 43 13.68 -7.02 -54.18
C GLY A 43 13.94 -8.53 -54.33
N SER A 44 13.59 -9.04 -55.52
CA SER A 44 13.90 -10.35 -56.13
C SER A 44 13.64 -11.63 -55.31
N LEU A 45 12.54 -12.32 -55.63
CA LEU A 45 12.40 -13.76 -55.39
C LEU A 45 13.36 -14.54 -56.32
N ASP A 46 14.21 -15.40 -55.75
CA ASP A 46 15.15 -16.26 -56.49
C ASP A 46 14.38 -17.39 -57.21
N PRO A 47 14.82 -17.91 -58.38
CA PRO A 47 14.12 -18.99 -59.08
C PRO A 47 14.00 -20.29 -58.26
N ARG A 48 14.84 -20.46 -57.23
CA ARG A 48 14.75 -21.57 -56.27
C ARG A 48 13.53 -21.45 -55.34
N ASP A 49 13.12 -20.24 -55.00
CA ASP A 49 11.96 -19.99 -54.14
C ASP A 49 10.65 -20.23 -54.90
N ILE A 50 10.62 -19.90 -56.19
CA ILE A 50 9.51 -20.22 -57.09
C ILE A 50 9.38 -21.75 -57.28
N ALA A 51 10.50 -22.47 -57.37
CA ALA A 51 10.50 -23.93 -57.46
C ALA A 51 10.01 -24.60 -56.16
N ARG A 52 10.36 -24.04 -55.00
CA ARG A 52 9.82 -24.49 -53.70
C ARG A 52 8.33 -24.20 -53.56
N LEU A 53 7.87 -23.03 -54.01
CA LEU A 53 6.45 -22.66 -54.04
C LEU A 53 5.63 -23.68 -54.83
N ASN A 54 6.09 -24.05 -56.03
CA ASN A 54 5.43 -25.05 -56.89
C ASN A 54 5.42 -26.46 -56.30
N ARG A 55 6.50 -26.86 -55.61
CA ARG A 55 6.57 -28.17 -54.91
C ARG A 55 5.63 -28.23 -53.71
N THR A 56 5.56 -27.15 -52.93
CA THR A 56 4.68 -27.07 -51.76
C THR A 56 3.21 -26.99 -52.18
N ALA A 57 2.90 -26.27 -53.27
CA ALA A 57 1.56 -26.22 -53.85
C ALA A 57 1.07 -27.58 -54.38
N GLN A 58 1.97 -28.38 -54.99
CA GLN A 58 1.66 -29.75 -55.41
C GLN A 58 1.39 -30.68 -54.22
N ASN A 59 2.13 -30.54 -53.12
CA ASN A 59 1.94 -31.35 -51.92
C ASN A 59 0.64 -31.01 -51.16
N LEU A 60 0.10 -29.80 -51.34
CA LEU A 60 -1.12 -29.32 -50.69
C LEU A 60 -2.39 -29.43 -51.57
N ARG A 61 -2.31 -30.04 -52.76
CA ARG A 61 -3.43 -30.24 -53.71
C ARG A 61 -4.18 -28.94 -54.10
N LEU A 62 -3.45 -27.82 -54.19
CA LEU A 62 -4.03 -26.55 -54.65
C LEU A 62 -4.30 -26.58 -56.17
N ASP A 63 -5.34 -25.86 -56.60
CA ASP A 63 -5.73 -25.78 -58.02
C ASP A 63 -4.60 -25.17 -58.88
N LYS A 64 -4.23 -25.89 -59.94
CA LYS A 64 -3.05 -25.59 -60.78
C LYS A 64 -3.22 -24.29 -61.56
N ASP A 65 -4.45 -23.93 -61.91
CA ASP A 65 -4.74 -22.72 -62.69
C ASP A 65 -4.61 -21.44 -61.86
N LEU A 66 -4.87 -21.50 -60.54
CA LEU A 66 -4.72 -20.37 -59.64
C LEU A 66 -3.24 -20.03 -59.40
N VAL A 67 -2.40 -21.06 -59.21
CA VAL A 67 -0.95 -20.93 -59.03
C VAL A 67 -0.28 -20.41 -60.30
N ALA A 68 -0.74 -20.85 -61.48
CA ALA A 68 -0.24 -20.37 -62.76
C ALA A 68 -0.54 -18.88 -62.98
N LYS A 69 -1.78 -18.43 -62.69
CA LYS A 69 -2.16 -17.00 -62.78
C LYS A 69 -1.35 -16.10 -61.85
N LEU A 70 -1.12 -16.55 -60.61
CA LEU A 70 -0.31 -15.81 -59.64
C LEU A 70 1.16 -15.70 -60.07
N SER A 71 1.73 -16.79 -60.60
CA SER A 71 3.11 -16.81 -61.11
C SER A 71 3.29 -15.92 -62.34
N GLU A 72 2.29 -15.86 -63.21
CA GLU A 72 2.30 -15.05 -64.43
C GLU A 72 2.18 -13.54 -64.12
N THR A 73 1.35 -13.18 -63.14
CA THR A 73 1.18 -11.80 -62.68
C THR A 73 2.49 -11.24 -62.09
N ILE A 74 3.20 -12.04 -61.30
CA ILE A 74 4.50 -11.69 -60.72
C ILE A 74 5.58 -11.54 -61.81
N LYS A 75 5.55 -12.39 -62.85
CA LYS A 75 6.49 -12.32 -63.99
C LYS A 75 6.30 -11.07 -64.85
N ASN A 76 5.06 -10.63 -65.03
CA ASN A 76 4.75 -9.48 -65.87
C ASN A 76 5.15 -8.15 -65.20
N ASP A 77 5.05 -8.04 -63.87
CA ASP A 77 5.51 -6.84 -63.16
C ASP A 77 7.04 -6.74 -63.09
N MET A 78 7.78 -7.86 -63.00
CA MET A 78 9.25 -7.84 -63.09
C MET A 78 9.78 -7.35 -64.45
N ARG A 79 9.03 -7.56 -65.56
CA ARG A 79 9.41 -7.03 -66.87
C ARG A 79 9.21 -5.51 -66.99
N ASN A 80 8.30 -4.94 -66.22
CA ASN A 80 8.06 -3.50 -66.20
C ASN A 80 9.16 -2.75 -65.43
N VAL A 81 9.71 -3.35 -64.37
CA VAL A 81 10.83 -2.77 -63.60
C VAL A 81 12.12 -2.69 -64.43
N LYS A 82 12.42 -3.74 -65.21
CA LYS A 82 13.64 -3.80 -66.06
C LYS A 82 13.68 -2.81 -67.24
N LYS A 83 12.56 -2.17 -67.61
CA LYS A 83 12.51 -1.17 -68.69
C LYS A 83 12.90 0.24 -68.26
N THR A 84 13.13 0.47 -66.96
CA THR A 84 13.43 1.80 -66.40
C THR A 84 14.91 2.00 -66.06
N GLU A 85 15.76 0.99 -66.28
CA GLU A 85 17.21 1.04 -65.97
C GLU A 85 18.13 1.37 -67.16
N ASP A 86 17.58 1.60 -68.37
CA ASP A 86 18.36 2.07 -69.53
C ASP A 86 18.54 3.60 -69.52
N LEU A 87 19.33 4.11 -68.56
CA LEU A 87 19.98 5.42 -68.65
C LEU A 87 21.26 5.44 -67.80
N GLY A 88 22.33 4.90 -68.41
CA GLY A 88 23.73 5.32 -68.28
C GLY A 88 24.40 5.31 -66.89
N TYR A 89 25.32 4.38 -66.68
CA TYR A 89 26.43 4.57 -65.73
C TYR A 89 27.76 4.20 -66.40
N ASN A 90 28.60 5.20 -66.61
CA ASN A 90 29.98 5.06 -67.08
C ASN A 90 30.92 4.79 -65.90
N VAL A 91 31.97 4.03 -66.20
CA VAL A 91 33.12 3.67 -65.37
C VAL A 91 34.12 4.84 -65.32
N TYR A 92 34.76 5.09 -64.17
CA TYR A 92 36.22 5.20 -63.92
C TYR A 92 36.53 5.94 -62.60
N ASP A 93 37.12 5.18 -61.66
CA ASP A 93 38.45 5.33 -61.03
C ASP A 93 38.90 6.62 -60.32
N ASP A 94 39.47 6.37 -59.13
CA ASP A 94 40.43 7.07 -58.27
C ASP A 94 40.55 8.62 -58.24
N GLY A 95 40.50 9.17 -57.02
CA GLY A 95 41.07 10.50 -56.74
C GLY A 95 40.55 11.19 -55.47
N ALA A 96 41.46 11.37 -54.52
CA ALA A 96 41.45 12.11 -53.26
C ALA A 96 40.59 13.40 -53.09
N GLU A 97 40.18 13.56 -51.82
CA GLU A 97 40.04 14.78 -51.00
C GLU A 97 38.88 15.79 -51.12
N ASP A 98 38.31 16.04 -49.93
CA ASP A 98 37.61 17.21 -49.39
C ASP A 98 36.16 17.53 -49.81
N GLY A 99 35.38 18.00 -48.84
CA GLY A 99 34.11 18.70 -49.07
C GLY A 99 32.85 18.06 -48.50
N SER A 100 32.51 18.48 -47.27
CA SER A 100 31.19 18.41 -46.62
C SER A 100 29.94 18.25 -47.51
N ARG A 101 29.16 17.17 -47.32
CA ARG A 101 27.68 17.18 -47.39
C ARG A 101 27.08 15.94 -46.72
N LYS A 102 26.27 16.16 -45.67
CA LYS A 102 25.55 15.10 -44.92
C LYS A 102 24.55 14.37 -45.83
N GLN A 103 24.72 13.05 -45.99
CA GLN A 103 23.67 12.15 -46.47
C GLN A 103 22.64 11.87 -45.34
N PRO A 104 21.36 11.65 -45.65
CA PRO A 104 20.39 11.22 -44.66
C PRO A 104 20.72 9.77 -44.23
N LYS A 105 20.96 9.55 -42.94
CA LYS A 105 21.15 8.20 -42.39
C LYS A 105 19.88 7.38 -42.62
N LEU A 106 19.98 6.33 -43.43
CA LEU A 106 19.02 5.24 -43.44
C LEU A 106 19.15 4.54 -42.07
N ASN A 107 18.11 4.58 -41.24
CA ASN A 107 18.12 3.88 -39.96
C ASN A 107 18.22 2.37 -40.25
N ALA A 108 19.27 1.73 -39.76
CA ALA A 108 19.37 0.27 -39.78
C ALA A 108 18.15 -0.31 -39.06
N VAL A 109 17.45 -1.24 -39.70
CA VAL A 109 16.36 -1.99 -39.07
C VAL A 109 17.01 -2.89 -38.03
N ASP A 110 16.67 -2.68 -36.76
CA ASP A 110 17.12 -3.54 -35.66
C ASP A 110 16.44 -4.90 -35.80
N GLU A 111 17.08 -5.83 -36.52
CA GLU A 111 16.57 -7.19 -36.73
C GLU A 111 16.59 -7.96 -35.41
N SER A 112 15.48 -8.64 -35.10
CA SER A 112 15.39 -9.50 -33.93
C SER A 112 16.15 -10.82 -34.16
N PRO A 113 16.71 -11.44 -33.10
CA PRO A 113 17.38 -12.74 -33.24
C PRO A 113 16.41 -13.82 -33.74
N ASP A 114 16.92 -14.80 -34.49
CA ASP A 114 16.10 -15.81 -35.21
C ASP A 114 15.11 -16.57 -34.30
N TYR A 115 15.42 -16.78 -33.02
CA TYR A 115 14.50 -17.42 -32.07
C TYR A 115 13.28 -16.57 -31.70
N ALA A 116 13.31 -15.25 -31.92
CA ALA A 116 12.17 -14.38 -31.66
C ALA A 116 11.04 -14.60 -32.70
N SER A 117 11.40 -15.10 -33.88
CA SER A 117 10.43 -15.40 -34.95
C SER A 117 9.52 -16.60 -34.64
N SER A 118 9.89 -17.48 -33.71
CA SER A 118 9.05 -18.60 -33.26
C SER A 118 8.11 -18.24 -32.11
N VAL A 119 8.13 -17.00 -31.64
CA VAL A 119 7.35 -16.54 -30.49
C VAL A 119 5.88 -16.28 -30.83
N VAL A 120 5.57 -15.97 -32.10
CA VAL A 120 4.21 -15.65 -32.57
C VAL A 120 3.62 -16.83 -33.32
N LEU A 121 2.52 -17.41 -32.83
CA LEU A 121 1.81 -18.47 -33.55
C LEU A 121 0.94 -17.87 -34.66
N ALA A 122 0.70 -18.63 -35.73
CA ALA A 122 -0.23 -18.22 -36.79
C ALA A 122 -1.65 -17.97 -36.27
N SER A 123 -2.08 -18.75 -35.26
CA SER A 123 -3.35 -18.55 -34.54
C SER A 123 -3.41 -17.23 -33.79
N ASP A 124 -2.29 -16.80 -33.22
CA ASP A 124 -2.20 -15.54 -32.48
C ASP A 124 -2.33 -14.38 -33.46
N LEU A 125 -1.61 -14.46 -34.59
CA LEU A 125 -1.68 -13.42 -35.63
C LEU A 125 -3.10 -13.29 -36.21
N LEU A 126 -3.81 -14.40 -36.43
CA LEU A 126 -5.21 -14.38 -36.87
C LEU A 126 -6.14 -13.73 -35.84
N SER A 127 -6.01 -14.13 -34.58
CA SER A 127 -6.83 -13.59 -33.47
C SER A 127 -6.58 -12.10 -33.26
N LEU A 128 -5.31 -11.68 -33.28
CA LEU A 128 -4.92 -10.26 -33.19
C LEU A 128 -5.42 -9.46 -34.39
N THR A 129 -5.35 -10.00 -35.61
CA THR A 129 -5.83 -9.31 -36.81
C THR A 129 -7.34 -9.06 -36.77
N SER A 130 -8.10 -10.08 -36.34
CA SER A 130 -9.54 -9.96 -36.12
C SER A 130 -9.87 -8.90 -35.06
N ALA A 131 -9.21 -8.98 -33.90
CA ALA A 131 -9.45 -8.05 -32.80
C ALA A 131 -9.08 -6.59 -33.16
N VAL A 132 -7.94 -6.35 -33.83
CA VAL A 132 -7.55 -4.99 -34.28
C VAL A 132 -8.55 -4.44 -35.31
N ALA A 133 -9.07 -5.27 -36.21
CA ALA A 133 -10.05 -4.83 -37.21
C ALA A 133 -11.37 -4.35 -36.58
N ASN A 134 -11.77 -4.96 -35.46
CA ASN A 134 -13.00 -4.61 -34.73
C ASN A 134 -12.86 -3.38 -33.83
N VAL A 135 -11.63 -2.88 -33.59
CA VAL A 135 -11.40 -1.66 -32.81
C VAL A 135 -12.09 -0.47 -33.49
N LYS A 136 -13.00 0.18 -32.76
CA LYS A 136 -13.76 1.34 -33.26
C LYS A 136 -12.91 2.60 -33.34
N GLU A 137 -12.00 2.77 -32.39
CA GLU A 137 -11.12 3.94 -32.30
C GLU A 137 -10.10 3.97 -33.45
N LYS A 138 -10.10 5.06 -34.23
CA LYS A 138 -9.29 5.17 -35.45
C LYS A 138 -7.79 5.15 -35.16
N VAL A 139 -7.33 5.88 -34.13
CA VAL A 139 -5.90 5.99 -33.80
C VAL A 139 -5.37 4.66 -33.28
N CYS A 140 -6.04 4.06 -32.30
CA CYS A 140 -5.73 2.73 -31.79
C CYS A 140 -5.69 1.69 -32.92
N ARG A 141 -6.67 1.69 -33.83
CA ARG A 141 -6.72 0.75 -34.96
C ARG A 141 -5.57 0.95 -35.94
N GLU A 142 -5.23 2.19 -36.29
CA GLU A 142 -4.11 2.48 -37.18
C GLU A 142 -2.76 2.08 -36.58
N GLN A 143 -2.55 2.35 -35.28
CA GLN A 143 -1.36 1.89 -34.56
C GLN A 143 -1.35 0.36 -34.40
N GLY A 144 -2.50 -0.27 -34.19
CA GLY A 144 -2.68 -1.72 -34.15
C GLY A 144 -2.28 -2.39 -35.47
N TYR A 145 -2.65 -1.82 -36.63
CA TYR A 145 -2.19 -2.33 -37.92
C TYR A 145 -0.68 -2.22 -38.09
N ARG A 146 -0.05 -1.13 -37.63
CA ARG A 146 1.41 -1.01 -37.64
C ARG A 146 2.10 -2.03 -36.75
N PHE A 147 1.49 -2.35 -35.61
CA PHE A 147 1.93 -3.43 -34.74
C PHE A 147 1.86 -4.79 -35.46
N LEU A 148 0.75 -5.10 -36.13
CA LEU A 148 0.60 -6.31 -36.94
C LEU A 148 1.62 -6.39 -38.09
N ASP A 149 1.82 -5.29 -38.83
CA ASP A 149 2.84 -5.22 -39.89
C ASP A 149 4.24 -5.45 -39.30
N GLY A 150 4.51 -4.90 -38.11
CA GLY A 150 5.75 -5.13 -37.38
C GLY A 150 5.96 -6.59 -36.99
N LEU A 151 4.92 -7.30 -36.56
CA LEU A 151 4.99 -8.73 -36.25
C LEU A 151 5.27 -9.56 -37.51
N ILE A 152 4.60 -9.27 -38.63
CA ILE A 152 4.81 -9.96 -39.91
C ILE A 152 6.23 -9.74 -40.43
N LEU A 153 6.74 -8.52 -40.28
CA LEU A 153 8.10 -8.14 -40.67
C LEU A 153 9.17 -8.53 -39.65
N ASN A 154 8.81 -9.26 -38.58
CA ASN A 154 9.72 -9.68 -37.51
C ASN A 154 10.51 -8.51 -36.89
N LYS A 155 9.87 -7.34 -36.77
CA LYS A 155 10.47 -6.15 -36.15
C LYS A 155 10.60 -6.35 -34.66
N ARG A 156 11.78 -6.03 -34.11
CA ARG A 156 12.08 -6.22 -32.69
C ARG A 156 11.09 -5.53 -31.77
N TRP A 157 10.70 -4.28 -32.02
CA TRP A 157 9.75 -3.55 -31.16
C TRP A 157 8.37 -4.21 -31.09
N ALA A 158 7.89 -4.77 -32.21
CA ALA A 158 6.59 -5.42 -32.28
C ALA A 158 6.63 -6.77 -31.56
N LEU A 159 7.70 -7.55 -31.73
CA LEU A 159 7.90 -8.78 -30.96
C LEU A 159 7.96 -8.52 -29.47
N ARG A 160 8.64 -7.45 -29.03
CA ARG A 160 8.67 -7.03 -27.61
C ARG A 160 7.28 -6.64 -27.10
N MET A 161 6.49 -5.92 -27.90
CA MET A 161 5.10 -5.57 -27.56
C MET A 161 4.23 -6.81 -27.36
N PHE A 162 4.35 -7.80 -28.27
CA PHE A 162 3.64 -9.06 -28.16
C PHE A 162 4.12 -9.90 -26.97
N ASP A 163 5.43 -10.00 -26.75
CA ASP A 163 6.03 -10.77 -25.67
C ASP A 163 5.72 -10.20 -24.28
N ALA A 164 5.57 -8.88 -24.19
CA ALA A 164 5.22 -8.20 -22.94
C ALA A 164 3.80 -8.50 -22.44
N SER A 165 2.90 -8.91 -23.33
CA SER A 165 1.52 -9.28 -22.97
C SER A 165 1.49 -10.63 -22.26
N ALA A 166 0.51 -10.83 -21.36
CA ALA A 166 0.23 -12.17 -20.85
C ALA A 166 -0.27 -13.05 -22.01
N LYS A 167 0.27 -14.26 -22.12
CA LYS A 167 -0.03 -15.21 -23.22
C LYS A 167 -1.00 -16.30 -22.83
N SER A 168 -0.64 -17.08 -21.80
CA SER A 168 -1.43 -18.20 -21.30
C SER A 168 -1.50 -18.16 -19.77
N PRO A 169 -2.69 -18.34 -19.16
CA PRO A 169 -2.79 -18.36 -17.71
C PRO A 169 -2.05 -19.59 -17.18
N GLN A 170 -1.09 -19.38 -16.29
CA GLN A 170 -0.39 -20.46 -15.60
C GLN A 170 -0.96 -20.65 -14.20
N GLY A 171 -1.24 -21.89 -13.82
CA GLY A 171 -1.73 -22.19 -12.48
C GLY A 171 -3.15 -21.71 -12.20
N LEU A 172 -4.01 -21.60 -13.22
CA LEU A 172 -5.43 -21.24 -13.02
C LEU A 172 -6.12 -22.21 -12.05
N LEU A 173 -5.91 -23.52 -12.24
CA LEU A 173 -6.41 -24.56 -11.33
C LEU A 173 -5.69 -24.60 -9.98
N PHE A 174 -4.52 -23.96 -9.88
CA PHE A 174 -3.77 -23.77 -8.64
C PHE A 174 -4.17 -22.47 -7.91
N GLY A 175 -5.09 -21.68 -8.49
CA GLY A 175 -5.61 -20.44 -7.88
C GLY A 175 -4.91 -19.16 -8.32
N SER A 176 -4.09 -19.19 -9.38
CA SER A 176 -3.46 -17.99 -9.92
C SER A 176 -4.49 -17.08 -10.57
N SER A 177 -4.63 -15.87 -10.04
CA SER A 177 -5.60 -14.85 -10.50
C SER A 177 -4.94 -13.62 -11.13
N TYR A 178 -3.61 -13.57 -11.17
CA TYR A 178 -2.86 -12.43 -11.72
C TYR A 178 -1.85 -12.92 -12.76
N HIS A 179 -2.00 -12.43 -13.99
CA HIS A 179 -1.04 -12.63 -15.08
C HIS A 179 -0.54 -11.26 -15.52
N LEU A 180 0.55 -10.80 -14.90
CA LEU A 180 1.02 -9.42 -15.01
C LEU A 180 1.84 -9.14 -16.28
N GLY A 181 2.21 -10.14 -17.08
CA GLY A 181 3.08 -9.95 -18.24
C GLY A 181 4.43 -9.31 -17.88
N ASN A 182 5.10 -8.72 -18.86
CA ASN A 182 6.33 -7.94 -18.64
C ASN A 182 6.04 -6.44 -18.73
N PHE A 183 5.80 -5.81 -17.57
CA PHE A 183 5.48 -4.38 -17.50
C PHE A 183 6.59 -3.49 -18.04
N ASP A 184 7.86 -3.70 -17.64
CA ASP A 184 8.98 -2.81 -18.03
C ASP A 184 9.21 -2.84 -19.53
N GLU A 185 9.03 -4.01 -20.12
CA GLU A 185 9.14 -4.17 -21.55
C GLU A 185 8.03 -3.43 -22.30
N CYS A 186 6.78 -3.54 -21.83
CA CYS A 186 5.67 -2.86 -22.46
C CYS A 186 5.83 -1.33 -22.46
N VAL A 187 6.09 -0.74 -21.29
CA VAL A 187 6.16 0.73 -21.13
C VAL A 187 7.46 1.32 -21.70
N GLY A 188 8.42 0.47 -22.05
CA GLY A 188 9.69 0.84 -22.66
C GLY A 188 9.67 0.82 -24.20
N ILE A 189 8.54 0.55 -24.84
CA ILE A 189 8.42 0.53 -26.30
C ILE A 189 8.16 1.94 -26.82
N GLU A 190 9.03 2.39 -27.73
CA GLU A 190 8.90 3.63 -28.48
C GLU A 190 9.41 3.37 -29.90
N GLU A 191 8.52 3.38 -30.90
CA GLU A 191 8.89 3.27 -32.31
C GLU A 191 8.51 4.57 -33.03
N PRO A 192 9.50 5.36 -33.47
CA PRO A 192 9.25 6.56 -34.27
C PRO A 192 8.81 6.17 -35.69
N GLY A 193 7.55 6.45 -36.00
CA GLY A 193 6.99 6.25 -37.35
C GLY A 193 6.83 7.56 -38.12
N ALA A 194 6.77 7.48 -39.46
CA ALA A 194 6.37 8.61 -40.29
C ALA A 194 4.93 9.04 -39.91
N GLY A 195 4.81 10.14 -39.17
CA GLY A 195 3.55 10.80 -38.80
C GLY A 195 2.96 10.47 -37.41
N VAL A 196 3.11 9.24 -36.91
CA VAL A 196 2.57 8.81 -35.60
C VAL A 196 3.59 7.88 -34.93
N THR A 197 4.09 8.26 -33.76
CA THR A 197 4.93 7.41 -32.91
C THR A 197 4.06 6.34 -32.25
N VAL A 198 4.52 5.09 -32.24
CA VAL A 198 3.86 4.00 -31.49
C VAL A 198 4.59 3.85 -30.17
N GLU A 199 3.92 4.21 -29.08
CA GLU A 199 4.41 3.97 -27.72
C GLU A 199 3.62 2.84 -27.09
N GLY A 200 4.25 2.07 -26.19
CA GLY A 200 3.57 1.00 -25.46
C GLY A 200 2.76 1.51 -24.27
N GLN A 201 1.57 0.92 -24.10
CA GLN A 201 0.66 1.12 -22.97
C GLN A 201 0.36 -0.22 -22.34
N TYR A 202 0.68 -0.32 -21.06
CA TYR A 202 0.39 -1.48 -20.25
C TYR A 202 -1.04 -1.37 -19.71
N CYS A 203 -1.90 -2.35 -19.94
CA CYS A 203 -3.25 -2.40 -19.38
C CYS A 203 -3.51 -3.73 -18.67
N LEU A 204 -4.10 -3.68 -17.47
CA LEU A 204 -4.45 -4.85 -16.68
C LEU A 204 -5.96 -5.11 -16.70
N ALA A 205 -6.41 -5.92 -17.66
CA ALA A 205 -7.81 -6.23 -17.84
C ALA A 205 -8.36 -7.14 -16.73
N THR A 206 -9.58 -6.87 -16.29
CA THR A 206 -10.31 -7.73 -15.33
C THR A 206 -11.29 -8.58 -16.10
N ILE A 207 -11.01 -9.87 -16.18
CA ILE A 207 -11.92 -10.85 -16.77
C ILE A 207 -12.83 -11.35 -15.63
N LYS A 208 -14.11 -11.59 -15.92
CA LYS A 208 -15.11 -12.14 -15.00
C LYS A 208 -15.71 -13.41 -15.58
N TRP A 209 -15.76 -14.47 -14.78
CA TRP A 209 -16.32 -15.77 -15.15
C TRP A 209 -17.83 -15.77 -14.91
N ARG A 210 -18.62 -16.27 -15.86
CA ARG A 210 -20.07 -16.43 -15.69
C ARG A 210 -20.36 -17.61 -14.75
N GLN A 211 -20.74 -17.34 -13.50
CA GLN A 211 -21.14 -18.36 -12.52
C GLN A 211 -22.64 -18.69 -12.55
N ARG A 212 -22.98 -19.92 -12.14
CA ARG A 212 -24.32 -20.29 -11.64
C ARG A 212 -24.49 -19.72 -10.22
N GLU A 213 -25.69 -19.27 -9.87
CA GLU A 213 -25.99 -18.55 -8.61
C GLU A 213 -25.61 -19.29 -7.30
N GLU A 214 -25.44 -20.61 -7.33
CA GLU A 214 -25.20 -21.44 -6.14
C GLU A 214 -23.80 -21.31 -5.52
N SER A 215 -22.78 -20.83 -6.26
CA SER A 215 -21.39 -20.74 -5.78
C SER A 215 -21.04 -19.46 -4.99
N LYS A 216 -22.00 -18.53 -4.82
CA LYS A 216 -21.79 -17.24 -4.11
C LYS A 216 -21.48 -17.38 -2.61
N LYS A 217 -21.55 -18.58 -2.02
CA LYS A 217 -21.35 -18.81 -0.58
C LYS A 217 -19.90 -19.08 -0.16
N ILE A 218 -18.97 -19.23 -1.09
CA ILE A 218 -17.57 -19.53 -0.75
C ILE A 218 -16.81 -18.21 -0.51
N ARG A 219 -16.53 -17.90 0.76
CA ARG A 219 -15.79 -16.70 1.20
C ARG A 219 -14.33 -16.65 0.73
N THR A 220 -13.76 -17.75 0.27
CA THR A 220 -12.35 -17.87 -0.18
C THR A 220 -12.08 -17.30 -1.60
N GLY A 221 -12.99 -16.45 -2.10
CA GLY A 221 -13.22 -16.10 -3.51
C GLY A 221 -12.14 -15.33 -4.28
N ARG A 222 -10.99 -15.97 -4.55
CA ARG A 222 -10.05 -15.53 -5.60
C ARG A 222 -10.29 -16.15 -6.98
N GLY A 223 -11.20 -17.12 -7.09
CA GLY A 223 -11.52 -17.79 -8.36
C GLY A 223 -12.55 -17.08 -9.26
N GLU A 224 -13.04 -15.89 -8.88
CA GLU A 224 -14.13 -15.20 -9.60
C GLU A 224 -13.64 -14.28 -10.73
N THR A 225 -12.43 -13.74 -10.60
CA THR A 225 -11.85 -12.74 -11.50
C THR A 225 -10.39 -13.03 -11.79
N LEU A 226 -9.96 -12.80 -13.04
CA LEU A 226 -8.59 -12.94 -13.49
C LEU A 226 -8.12 -11.57 -13.98
N ARG A 227 -6.96 -11.15 -13.48
CA ARG A 227 -6.29 -9.93 -13.89
C ARG A 227 -5.28 -10.30 -14.98
N TRP A 228 -5.51 -9.86 -16.20
CA TRP A 228 -4.75 -10.23 -17.39
C TRP A 228 -4.11 -9.01 -18.04
N ALA A 229 -2.78 -9.00 -18.08
CA ALA A 229 -2.02 -7.90 -18.66
C ALA A 229 -1.93 -7.97 -20.18
N VAL A 230 -2.12 -6.84 -20.85
CA VAL A 230 -1.95 -6.69 -22.28
C VAL A 230 -1.13 -5.43 -22.56
N CYS A 231 -0.19 -5.54 -23.49
CA CYS A 231 0.53 -4.40 -24.02
C CYS A 231 -0.09 -3.97 -25.35
N VAL A 232 -0.61 -2.75 -25.38
CA VAL A 232 -1.27 -2.16 -26.56
C VAL A 232 -0.58 -0.85 -26.94
N PRO A 233 -0.84 -0.30 -28.14
CA PRO A 233 -0.41 1.05 -28.48
C PRO A 233 -1.05 2.12 -27.56
N SER A 234 -0.30 3.19 -27.24
CA SER A 234 -0.75 4.28 -26.36
C SER A 234 -1.92 5.11 -26.87
N GLY A 235 -2.26 4.98 -28.15
CA GLY A 235 -3.45 5.59 -28.74
C GLY A 235 -4.73 4.81 -28.50
N CYS A 236 -4.74 3.81 -27.61
CA CYS A 236 -5.91 3.02 -27.25
C CYS A 236 -6.50 3.46 -25.91
N ASP A 237 -7.79 3.81 -25.91
CA ASP A 237 -8.54 4.03 -24.68
C ASP A 237 -8.89 2.71 -23.96
N ALA A 238 -9.34 2.81 -22.70
CA ALA A 238 -9.66 1.63 -21.89
C ALA A 238 -10.79 0.78 -22.50
N ASP A 239 -11.78 1.42 -23.12
CA ASP A 239 -12.91 0.73 -23.76
C ASP A 239 -12.48 -0.05 -25.00
N ALA A 240 -11.59 0.51 -25.82
CA ALA A 240 -10.98 -0.15 -26.96
C ALA A 240 -10.16 -1.35 -26.52
N VAL A 241 -9.40 -1.24 -25.42
CA VAL A 241 -8.66 -2.37 -24.85
C VAL A 241 -9.59 -3.45 -24.33
N ALA A 242 -10.69 -3.10 -23.64
CA ALA A 242 -11.68 -4.06 -23.19
C ALA A 242 -12.30 -4.85 -24.36
N GLY A 243 -12.67 -4.14 -25.44
CA GLY A 243 -13.16 -4.76 -26.67
C GLY A 243 -12.12 -5.67 -27.33
N PHE A 244 -10.87 -5.20 -27.45
CA PHE A 244 -9.77 -5.96 -28.01
C PHE A 244 -9.53 -7.28 -27.24
N VAL A 245 -9.47 -7.21 -25.90
CA VAL A 245 -9.28 -8.40 -25.05
C VAL A 245 -10.47 -9.35 -25.13
N SER A 246 -11.69 -8.81 -25.15
CA SER A 246 -12.91 -9.60 -25.34
C SER A 246 -12.89 -10.37 -26.65
N ASP A 247 -12.48 -9.73 -27.75
CA ASP A 247 -12.42 -10.36 -29.07
C ASP A 247 -11.35 -11.45 -29.12
N VAL A 248 -10.15 -11.20 -28.58
CA VAL A 248 -9.08 -12.21 -28.48
C VAL A 248 -9.54 -13.42 -27.64
N LEU A 249 -10.25 -13.18 -26.54
CA LEU A 249 -10.77 -14.25 -25.68
C LEU A 249 -11.96 -15.00 -26.30
N SER A 250 -12.77 -14.34 -27.13
CA SER A 250 -13.92 -14.99 -27.79
C SER A 250 -13.48 -16.14 -28.69
N HIS A 251 -12.32 -16.02 -29.32
CA HIS A 251 -11.71 -17.05 -30.17
C HIS A 251 -11.14 -18.25 -29.39
N THR A 252 -10.86 -18.09 -28.09
CA THR A 252 -10.19 -19.11 -27.26
C THR A 252 -11.10 -19.74 -26.20
N VAL A 253 -11.98 -18.96 -25.56
CA VAL A 253 -12.83 -19.38 -24.43
C VAL A 253 -14.34 -19.20 -24.73
N GLY A 254 -14.69 -18.68 -25.92
CA GLY A 254 -16.08 -18.40 -26.31
C GLY A 254 -16.67 -17.18 -25.61
N ASN A 255 -17.96 -16.89 -25.85
CA ASN A 255 -18.63 -15.65 -25.43
C ASN A 255 -19.14 -15.67 -23.96
N SER A 256 -18.42 -16.35 -23.08
CA SER A 256 -18.85 -16.66 -21.70
C SER A 256 -18.18 -15.80 -20.62
N THR A 257 -17.29 -14.89 -21.02
CA THR A 257 -16.51 -14.03 -20.13
C THR A 257 -16.92 -12.57 -20.28
N GLY A 258 -16.98 -11.84 -19.15
CA GLY A 258 -17.07 -10.38 -19.16
C GLY A 258 -15.68 -9.78 -19.03
N VAL A 259 -15.34 -8.75 -19.80
CA VAL A 259 -14.06 -8.05 -19.72
C VAL A 259 -14.30 -6.60 -19.32
N GLU A 260 -13.61 -6.15 -18.27
CA GLU A 260 -13.66 -4.78 -17.76
C GLU A 260 -12.24 -4.21 -17.66
N VAL A 261 -12.05 -3.01 -18.21
CA VAL A 261 -10.79 -2.26 -18.14
C VAL A 261 -11.16 -0.82 -17.77
N ASN A 262 -10.58 -0.28 -16.71
CA ASN A 262 -10.73 1.14 -16.39
C ASN A 262 -9.49 1.92 -16.84
N GLU A 263 -9.61 3.23 -16.98
CA GLU A 263 -8.45 4.09 -17.29
C GLU A 263 -7.30 3.93 -16.29
N LYS A 264 -7.61 3.66 -15.01
CA LYS A 264 -6.64 3.43 -13.94
C LYS A 264 -5.94 2.06 -14.01
N ASP A 265 -6.48 1.13 -14.79
CA ASP A 265 -5.85 -0.16 -15.05
C ASP A 265 -4.81 -0.06 -16.18
N CYS A 266 -4.75 1.08 -16.86
CA CYS A 266 -3.81 1.35 -17.95
C CYS A 266 -2.73 2.36 -17.53
N TYR A 267 -1.49 2.10 -17.95
CA TYR A 267 -0.33 2.94 -17.68
C TYR A 267 0.52 3.11 -18.94
N THR A 268 0.88 4.38 -19.18
CA THR A 268 1.83 4.81 -20.20
C THR A 268 2.90 5.63 -19.50
N ARG A 269 4.17 5.45 -19.87
CA ARG A 269 5.25 6.27 -19.31
C ARG A 269 5.14 7.71 -19.81
N LYS A 270 4.55 8.58 -18.98
CA LYS A 270 4.41 10.01 -19.24
C LYS A 270 5.52 10.79 -18.51
N PRO A 271 5.96 11.94 -19.03
CA PRO A 271 6.88 12.80 -18.30
C PRO A 271 6.27 13.21 -16.97
N MET A 272 7.10 13.27 -15.92
CA MET A 272 6.65 13.62 -14.58
C MET A 272 6.04 15.03 -14.56
N ILE A 273 4.74 15.12 -14.29
CA ILE A 273 4.05 16.40 -14.13
C ILE A 273 4.24 16.86 -12.69
N VAL A 274 4.91 18.00 -12.50
CA VAL A 274 5.14 18.61 -11.18
C VAL A 274 4.07 19.66 -10.93
N SER A 275 3.25 19.44 -9.91
CA SER A 275 2.23 20.39 -9.44
C SER A 275 2.81 21.42 -8.47
N LYS A 276 2.07 22.51 -8.24
CA LYS A 276 2.44 23.53 -7.22
C LYS A 276 2.59 22.91 -5.83
N LEU A 277 1.80 21.89 -5.52
CA LEU A 277 1.79 21.21 -4.22
C LEU A 277 3.07 20.38 -4.03
N ASP A 278 3.59 19.78 -5.09
CA ASP A 278 4.88 19.05 -5.06
C ASP A 278 6.07 19.97 -4.83
N ILE A 279 6.05 21.15 -5.48
CA ILE A 279 7.08 22.19 -5.28
C ILE A 279 7.04 22.68 -3.83
N ALA A 280 5.83 22.90 -3.28
CA ALA A 280 5.67 23.30 -1.88
C ALA A 280 6.22 22.23 -0.92
N PHE A 281 5.92 20.94 -1.16
CA PHE A 281 6.48 19.85 -0.36
C PHE A 281 8.01 19.83 -0.39
N LEU A 282 8.61 19.90 -1.59
CA LEU A 282 10.07 19.95 -1.71
C LEU A 282 10.66 21.19 -1.04
N GLY A 283 9.99 22.35 -1.14
CA GLY A 283 10.39 23.57 -0.45
C GLY A 283 10.41 23.40 1.07
N ILE A 284 9.39 22.74 1.64
CA ILE A 284 9.32 22.42 3.07
C ILE A 284 10.44 21.46 3.47
N MET A 285 10.64 20.37 2.71
CA MET A 285 11.69 19.39 2.97
C MET A 285 13.08 20.03 2.91
N LEU A 286 13.33 20.88 1.91
CA LEU A 286 14.57 21.62 1.76
C LEU A 286 14.78 22.60 2.92
N PHE A 287 13.74 23.34 3.33
CA PHE A 287 13.81 24.27 4.45
C PHE A 287 14.20 23.58 5.76
N PHE A 288 13.53 22.47 6.11
CA PHE A 288 13.89 21.70 7.31
C PHE A 288 15.25 21.01 7.17
N GLY A 289 15.62 20.55 5.96
CA GLY A 289 16.94 20.00 5.67
C GLY A 289 18.07 21.02 5.90
N VAL A 290 17.90 22.26 5.44
CA VAL A 290 18.86 23.35 5.65
C VAL A 290 18.96 23.71 7.14
N ILE A 291 17.84 23.79 7.86
CA ILE A 291 17.84 24.02 9.31
C ILE A 291 18.59 22.91 10.04
N LEU A 292 18.33 21.65 9.69
CA LEU A 292 19.01 20.49 10.28
C LEU A 292 20.53 20.55 10.05
N LEU A 293 20.96 20.87 8.83
CA LEU A 293 22.39 21.00 8.50
C LEU A 293 23.04 22.16 9.26
N PHE A 294 22.41 23.34 9.26
CA PHE A 294 22.91 24.52 9.96
C PHE A 294 23.04 24.31 11.47
N THR A 295 21.99 23.76 12.09
CA THR A 295 21.96 23.50 13.54
C THR A 295 22.95 22.41 13.95
N THR A 296 23.16 21.40 13.11
CA THR A 296 24.18 20.37 13.32
C THR A 296 25.59 20.95 13.20
N ALA A 297 25.85 21.80 12.21
CA ALA A 297 27.13 22.52 12.08
C ALA A 297 27.40 23.43 13.28
N PHE A 298 26.37 24.14 13.76
CA PHE A 298 26.45 24.96 14.96
C PHE A 298 26.75 24.13 16.22
N GLU A 299 26.13 22.95 16.40
CA GLU A 299 26.44 22.06 17.52
C GLU A 299 27.88 21.52 17.43
N MET A 300 28.35 21.14 16.24
CA MET A 300 29.75 20.70 16.06
C MET A 300 30.74 21.81 16.42
N TYR A 301 30.46 23.05 15.98
CA TYR A 301 31.27 24.22 16.32
C TYR A 301 31.23 24.52 17.82
N SER A 302 30.05 24.47 18.45
CA SER A 302 29.89 24.77 19.87
C SER A 302 30.59 23.74 20.76
N ILE A 303 30.56 22.45 20.38
CA ILE A 303 31.31 21.38 21.08
C ILE A 303 32.82 21.59 20.97
N ARG A 304 33.33 22.10 19.84
CA ARG A 304 34.77 22.22 19.57
C ARG A 304 35.40 23.51 20.11
N TYR A 305 34.68 24.63 20.10
CA TYR A 305 35.25 25.96 20.38
C TYR A 305 34.60 26.73 21.54
N MET A 306 33.36 26.46 21.95
CA MET A 306 32.69 27.20 23.03
C MET A 306 32.56 26.39 24.33
N LYS A 307 32.88 27.01 25.47
CA LYS A 307 32.40 26.52 26.78
C LYS A 307 30.87 26.68 26.82
N ARG A 308 30.14 25.56 27.00
CA ARG A 308 28.66 25.50 27.06
C ARG A 308 28.06 26.63 27.90
N LYS A 309 27.57 27.70 27.26
CA LYS A 309 26.68 28.68 27.89
C LYS A 309 25.23 28.29 27.54
N THR A 310 24.44 27.99 28.56
CA THR A 310 23.03 27.59 28.39
C THR A 310 22.14 28.83 28.25
N SER A 311 21.74 29.15 27.02
CA SER A 311 20.73 30.17 26.70
C SER A 311 19.48 29.49 26.12
N PRO A 312 18.26 30.01 26.33
CA PRO A 312 17.05 29.47 25.69
C PRO A 312 17.15 29.43 24.15
N VAL A 313 17.87 30.37 23.54
CA VAL A 313 18.13 30.40 22.09
C VAL A 313 19.05 29.24 21.68
N HIS A 314 20.07 28.95 22.50
CA HIS A 314 20.98 27.82 22.28
C HIS A 314 20.23 26.48 22.39
N ASP A 315 19.34 26.34 23.38
CA ASP A 315 18.49 25.13 23.54
C ASP A 315 17.52 24.95 22.36
N LEU A 316 17.00 26.05 21.80
CA LEU A 316 16.16 26.02 20.60
C LEU A 316 16.95 25.54 19.38
N ILE A 317 18.13 26.10 19.13
CA ILE A 317 18.98 25.72 17.98
C ILE A 317 19.39 24.23 18.09
N ILE A 318 19.80 23.77 19.27
CA ILE A 318 20.19 22.37 19.49
C ILE A 318 18.99 21.41 19.43
N SER A 319 17.77 21.89 19.60
CA SER A 319 16.57 21.05 19.44
C SER A 319 16.40 20.56 18.00
N PHE A 320 16.92 21.29 17.02
CA PHE A 320 16.91 20.91 15.61
C PHE A 320 18.12 20.10 15.15
N SER A 321 19.16 19.96 15.98
CA SER A 321 20.40 19.29 15.57
C SER A 321 20.27 17.77 15.50
N LEU A 322 20.85 17.19 14.43
CA LEU A 322 20.92 15.75 14.19
C LEU A 322 21.66 15.01 15.31
N ILE A 323 22.79 15.55 15.77
CA ILE A 323 23.65 14.88 16.77
C ILE A 323 22.89 14.72 18.10
N ASN A 324 22.31 15.82 18.59
CA ASN A 324 21.53 15.82 19.81
C ASN A 324 20.29 14.93 19.71
N ASN A 325 19.54 14.97 18.61
CA ASN A 325 18.33 14.19 18.45
C ASN A 325 18.63 12.69 18.31
N THR A 326 19.66 12.31 17.56
CA THR A 326 20.12 10.91 17.48
C THR A 326 20.59 10.38 18.83
N LYS A 327 21.37 11.17 19.59
CA LYS A 327 21.79 10.81 20.96
C LYS A 327 20.58 10.64 21.89
N LYS A 328 19.58 11.51 21.79
CA LYS A 328 18.34 11.40 22.58
C LYS A 328 17.56 10.14 22.22
N ILE A 329 17.43 9.79 20.94
CA ILE A 329 16.68 8.60 20.49
C ILE A 329 17.39 7.32 20.95
N LEU A 330 18.71 7.21 20.74
CA LEU A 330 19.51 6.03 21.09
C LEU A 330 19.81 5.91 22.59
N SER A 331 19.48 6.93 23.41
CA SER A 331 19.80 6.91 24.84
C SER A 331 19.00 5.84 25.59
N THR A 332 19.66 4.88 26.22
CA THR A 332 19.00 3.88 27.07
C THR A 332 18.72 4.39 28.49
N LYS A 333 18.95 5.68 28.77
CA LYS A 333 18.64 6.28 30.08
C LYS A 333 17.13 6.45 30.21
N GLN A 334 16.57 5.91 31.29
CA GLN A 334 15.18 6.05 31.68
C GLN A 334 15.09 6.70 33.05
N ASN A 335 14.00 7.43 33.31
CA ASN A 335 13.70 7.94 34.64
C ASN A 335 12.90 6.87 35.39
N ASN A 336 13.56 6.22 36.34
CA ASN A 336 13.02 5.04 37.03
C ASN A 336 12.00 5.39 38.13
N SER A 337 11.71 6.67 38.35
CA SER A 337 10.93 7.14 39.52
C SER A 337 9.49 6.66 39.56
N LEU A 338 8.93 6.17 38.44
CA LEU A 338 7.53 5.72 38.34
C LEU A 338 7.38 4.21 38.11
N GLY A 339 8.46 3.46 37.88
CA GLY A 339 8.41 2.01 37.58
C GLY A 339 7.76 1.65 36.23
N LEU A 340 7.63 2.61 35.31
CA LEU A 340 6.87 2.44 34.04
C LEU A 340 7.73 1.98 32.86
N GLU A 341 8.89 1.38 33.11
CA GLU A 341 9.86 1.00 32.07
C GLU A 341 9.33 -0.07 31.12
N CYS A 342 8.54 -1.02 31.64
CA CYS A 342 7.95 -2.13 30.89
C CYS A 342 7.08 -1.66 29.72
N ILE A 343 6.50 -0.46 29.81
CA ILE A 343 5.66 0.12 28.75
C ILE A 343 6.46 0.32 27.47
N ASN A 344 7.74 0.64 27.57
CA ASN A 344 8.59 0.78 26.39
C ASN A 344 8.74 -0.56 25.67
N GLY A 345 8.96 -1.66 26.41
CA GLY A 345 8.99 -2.99 25.84
C GLY A 345 7.66 -3.40 25.21
N ILE A 346 6.54 -3.16 25.88
CA ILE A 346 5.20 -3.49 25.36
C ILE A 346 4.95 -2.73 24.04
N LYS A 347 5.23 -1.42 24.00
CA LYS A 347 5.08 -0.61 22.78
C LYS A 347 5.97 -1.10 21.63
N ALA A 348 7.23 -1.38 21.92
CA ALA A 348 8.18 -1.84 20.90
C ALA A 348 7.75 -3.17 20.28
N LEU A 349 7.44 -4.17 21.11
CA LEU A 349 7.01 -5.49 20.64
C LEU A 349 5.67 -5.42 19.91
N ALA A 350 4.69 -4.71 20.48
CA ALA A 350 3.38 -4.55 19.84
C ALA A 350 3.51 -3.87 18.47
N MET A 351 4.34 -2.82 18.32
CA MET A 351 4.54 -2.15 17.03
C MET A 351 5.22 -3.06 15.99
N ILE A 352 6.21 -3.86 16.40
CA ILE A 352 6.87 -4.82 15.50
C ILE A 352 5.84 -5.81 14.94
N PHE A 353 4.99 -6.36 15.80
CA PHE A 353 3.95 -7.30 15.36
C PHE A 353 2.81 -6.63 14.59
N ILE A 354 2.46 -5.37 14.89
CA ILE A 354 1.51 -4.59 14.08
C ILE A 354 2.02 -4.45 12.65
N ILE A 355 3.29 -4.05 12.47
CA ILE A 355 3.90 -3.91 11.15
C ILE A 355 3.97 -5.28 10.44
N ALA A 356 4.37 -6.35 11.15
CA ALA A 356 4.38 -7.69 10.58
C ALA A 356 2.99 -8.14 10.11
N GLY A 357 1.94 -7.86 10.88
CA GLY A 357 0.57 -8.22 10.51
C GLY A 357 0.06 -7.38 9.34
N HIS A 358 0.41 -6.09 9.24
CA HIS A 358 0.14 -5.29 8.04
C HIS A 358 0.87 -5.86 6.82
N ALA A 359 2.14 -6.25 6.94
CA ALA A 359 2.89 -6.89 5.86
C ALA A 359 2.19 -8.17 5.37
N CYS A 360 1.81 -9.07 6.29
CA CYS A 360 1.05 -10.27 5.95
C CYS A 360 -0.23 -9.93 5.17
N LEU A 361 -0.98 -8.94 5.64
CA LEU A 361 -2.25 -8.53 5.06
C LEU A 361 -2.09 -7.86 3.68
N PHE A 362 -1.09 -7.00 3.47
CA PHE A 362 -0.86 -6.37 2.17
C PHE A 362 -0.30 -7.34 1.15
N ILE A 363 0.62 -8.23 1.54
CA ILE A 363 1.09 -9.36 0.72
C ILE A 363 -0.11 -10.26 0.36
N GLY A 364 -0.94 -10.59 1.36
CA GLY A 364 -2.15 -11.36 1.21
C GLY A 364 -3.17 -10.71 0.27
N SER A 365 -3.26 -9.38 0.22
CA SER A 365 -4.10 -8.63 -0.74
C SER A 365 -3.48 -8.48 -2.14
N GLY A 366 -2.19 -8.77 -2.29
CA GLY A 366 -1.41 -8.56 -3.50
C GLY A 366 -1.63 -9.64 -4.57
N PRO A 367 -0.86 -9.58 -5.67
CA PRO A 367 -0.87 -10.61 -6.69
C PRO A 367 -0.20 -11.88 -6.13
N VAL A 368 -0.95 -12.97 -6.04
CA VAL A 368 -0.50 -14.25 -5.49
C VAL A 368 -0.77 -15.38 -6.49
N MET A 369 0.17 -16.31 -6.63
CA MET A 369 0.06 -17.48 -7.51
C MET A 369 -0.87 -18.56 -6.97
N ASP A 370 -0.88 -18.76 -5.65
CA ASP A 370 -1.67 -19.76 -4.95
C ASP A 370 -2.76 -19.08 -4.12
N ALA A 371 -3.98 -19.03 -4.64
CA ALA A 371 -5.10 -18.46 -3.90
C ALA A 371 -5.38 -19.21 -2.59
N GLU A 372 -5.27 -20.54 -2.61
CA GLU A 372 -5.57 -21.41 -1.47
C GLU A 372 -4.48 -21.39 -0.39
N ALA A 373 -3.23 -21.04 -0.74
CA ALA A 373 -2.16 -20.88 0.24
C ALA A 373 -2.51 -19.87 1.33
N TRP A 374 -3.18 -18.78 0.95
CA TRP A 374 -3.64 -17.80 1.93
C TRP A 374 -4.71 -18.40 2.86
N ASP A 375 -5.67 -19.14 2.31
CA ASP A 375 -6.69 -19.81 3.11
C ASP A 375 -6.10 -20.86 4.06
N ARG A 376 -5.14 -21.65 3.59
CA ARG A 376 -4.40 -22.60 4.43
C ARG A 376 -3.66 -21.89 5.56
N LEU A 377 -3.05 -20.74 5.26
CA LEU A 377 -2.31 -19.95 6.25
C LEU A 377 -3.23 -19.37 7.33
N ILE A 378 -4.38 -18.80 6.96
CA ILE A 378 -5.32 -18.22 7.93
C ILE A 378 -6.08 -19.29 8.74
N ARG A 379 -6.20 -20.52 8.21
CA ARG A 379 -6.83 -21.64 8.90
C ARG A 379 -5.92 -22.36 9.89
N ASP A 380 -4.61 -22.22 9.73
CA ASP A 380 -3.64 -22.81 10.65
C ASP A 380 -3.68 -22.06 12.01
N PRO A 381 -4.05 -22.75 13.11
CA PRO A 381 -4.10 -22.14 14.43
C PRO A 381 -2.75 -21.59 14.92
N ALA A 382 -1.62 -22.05 14.37
CA ALA A 382 -0.30 -21.50 14.67
C ALA A 382 -0.18 -20.01 14.28
N ASN A 383 -0.96 -19.57 13.28
CA ASN A 383 -0.96 -18.19 12.81
C ASN A 383 -1.98 -17.30 13.53
N ALA A 384 -2.76 -17.84 14.49
CA ALA A 384 -3.82 -17.11 15.18
C ALA A 384 -3.35 -15.80 15.82
N PHE A 385 -2.13 -15.77 16.37
CA PHE A 385 -1.54 -14.56 16.93
C PHE A 385 -1.41 -13.43 15.88
N MET A 386 -1.00 -13.76 14.66
CA MET A 386 -0.90 -12.79 13.57
C MET A 386 -2.28 -12.39 13.02
N LEU A 387 -3.23 -13.33 13.00
CA LEU A 387 -4.61 -13.05 12.58
C LEU A 387 -5.35 -12.16 13.58
N ASN A 388 -5.00 -12.20 14.86
CA ASN A 388 -5.57 -11.33 15.88
C ASN A 388 -4.76 -10.05 16.12
N ASN A 389 -4.02 -9.57 15.12
CA ASN A 389 -3.20 -8.36 15.20
C ASN A 389 -3.99 -7.11 15.64
N THR A 390 -5.32 -7.11 15.46
CA THR A 390 -6.20 -6.01 15.90
C THR A 390 -6.16 -5.78 17.42
N LEU A 391 -5.91 -6.81 18.22
CA LEU A 391 -5.74 -6.70 19.68
C LEU A 391 -4.47 -5.93 20.07
N LEU A 392 -3.42 -5.97 19.25
CA LEU A 392 -2.20 -5.21 19.51
C LEU A 392 -2.44 -3.71 19.35
N VAL A 393 -3.32 -3.30 18.43
CA VAL A 393 -3.76 -1.91 18.31
C VAL A 393 -4.58 -1.49 19.54
N ASP A 394 -5.43 -2.39 20.06
CA ASP A 394 -6.18 -2.15 21.30
C ASP A 394 -5.25 -1.99 22.51
N THR A 395 -4.09 -2.65 22.54
CA THR A 395 -3.03 -2.41 23.54
C THR A 395 -2.52 -0.97 23.49
N PHE A 396 -2.38 -0.37 22.31
CA PHE A 396 -1.96 1.03 22.19
C PHE A 396 -3.02 2.01 22.74
N LEU A 397 -4.30 1.77 22.47
CA LEU A 397 -5.42 2.54 23.05
C LEU A 397 -5.42 2.42 24.58
N PHE A 398 -5.26 1.19 25.10
CA PHE A 398 -5.15 0.92 26.53
C PHE A 398 -3.98 1.69 27.15
N LEU A 399 -2.78 1.62 26.54
CA LEU A 399 -1.58 2.28 27.05
C LEU A 399 -1.68 3.80 27.02
N SER A 400 -2.32 4.38 26.00
CA SER A 400 -2.58 5.81 25.91
C SER A 400 -3.43 6.28 27.09
N ALA A 401 -4.55 5.60 27.35
CA ALA A 401 -5.46 5.89 28.46
C ALA A 401 -4.80 5.68 29.83
N PHE A 402 -4.06 4.59 30.00
CA PHE A 402 -3.34 4.26 31.22
C PHE A 402 -2.30 5.34 31.58
N LEU A 403 -1.46 5.72 30.60
CA LEU A 403 -0.43 6.74 30.82
C LEU A 403 -1.06 8.09 31.14
N PHE A 404 -2.13 8.44 30.43
CA PHE A 404 -2.84 9.69 30.68
C PHE A 404 -3.47 9.72 32.07
N SER A 405 -4.20 8.67 32.47
CA SER A 405 -4.76 8.50 33.80
C SER A 405 -3.70 8.62 34.89
N ARG A 406 -2.59 7.87 34.77
CA ARG A 406 -1.52 7.87 35.78
C ARG A 406 -0.87 9.25 35.92
N LEU A 407 -0.53 9.90 34.82
CA LEU A 407 0.15 11.21 34.83
C LEU A 407 -0.78 12.33 35.31
N LEU A 408 -2.05 12.31 34.89
CA LEU A 408 -3.03 13.31 35.29
C LEU A 408 -3.35 13.22 36.78
N LEU A 409 -3.50 12.01 37.33
CA LEU A 409 -3.71 11.80 38.77
C LEU A 409 -2.54 12.32 39.61
N ILE A 410 -1.28 12.08 39.20
CA ILE A 410 -0.10 12.65 39.87
C ILE A 410 -0.16 14.18 39.89
N GLU A 411 -0.52 14.78 38.76
CA GLU A 411 -0.54 16.24 38.66
C GLU A 411 -1.69 16.85 39.47
N LEU A 412 -2.84 16.19 39.52
CA LEU A 412 -3.97 16.58 40.37
C LEU A 412 -3.62 16.53 41.86
N ASP A 413 -2.91 15.48 42.31
CA ASP A 413 -2.41 15.39 43.69
C ASP A 413 -1.42 16.52 44.01
N LYS A 414 -0.46 16.77 43.11
CA LYS A 414 0.54 17.83 43.28
C LYS A 414 -0.07 19.22 43.34
N ARG A 415 -1.11 19.48 42.54
CA ARG A 415 -1.76 20.81 42.43
C ARG A 415 -3.02 20.95 43.28
N ARG A 416 -3.34 19.96 44.13
CA ARG A 416 -4.57 19.93 44.94
C ARG A 416 -5.83 20.24 44.12
N GLY A 417 -5.91 19.71 42.90
CA GLY A 417 -7.05 19.88 41.98
C GLY A 417 -7.06 21.16 41.13
N ARG A 418 -6.11 22.09 41.29
CA ARG A 418 -6.01 23.30 40.44
C ARG A 418 -5.31 22.97 39.11
N LEU A 419 -6.06 22.42 38.15
CA LEU A 419 -5.51 22.05 36.85
C LEU A 419 -6.37 22.57 35.69
N ASN A 420 -5.77 23.37 34.81
CA ASN A 420 -6.35 23.69 33.52
C ASN A 420 -6.07 22.54 32.56
N VAL A 421 -7.12 21.84 32.14
CA VAL A 421 -7.03 20.71 31.19
C VAL A 421 -6.74 21.20 29.77
N LEU A 422 -7.24 22.40 29.42
CA LEU A 422 -7.14 22.94 28.06
C LEU A 422 -5.70 23.02 27.51
N PRO A 423 -4.69 23.55 28.24
CA PRO A 423 -3.31 23.51 27.77
C PRO A 423 -2.79 22.11 27.49
N ILE A 424 -3.14 21.11 28.32
CA ILE A 424 -2.69 19.72 28.14
C ILE A 424 -3.20 19.16 26.80
N LEU A 425 -4.46 19.47 26.46
CA LEU A 425 -5.08 19.08 25.20
C LEU A 425 -4.40 19.77 24.00
N VAL A 426 -4.17 21.08 24.09
CA VAL A 426 -3.54 21.87 23.02
C VAL A 426 -2.09 21.44 22.77
N PHE A 427 -1.30 21.22 23.83
CA PHE A 427 0.09 20.77 23.67
C PHE A 427 0.18 19.38 23.06
N ARG A 428 -0.75 18.48 23.38
CA ARG A 428 -0.84 17.18 22.71
C ARG A 428 -1.10 17.34 21.21
N TYR A 429 -2.04 18.21 20.82
CA TYR A 429 -2.34 18.47 19.42
C TYR A 429 -1.12 19.01 18.67
N ILE A 430 -0.42 20.01 19.23
CA ILE A 430 0.78 20.60 18.64
C ILE A 430 1.93 19.59 18.52
N ARG A 431 2.01 18.61 19.44
CA ARG A 431 3.04 17.57 19.41
C ARG A 431 2.83 16.54 18.29
N VAL A 432 1.58 16.09 18.10
CA VAL A 432 1.27 14.94 17.21
C VAL A 432 1.04 15.39 15.77
N THR A 433 0.30 16.48 15.58
CA THR A 433 -0.23 16.90 14.28
C THR A 433 0.83 17.22 13.23
N PRO A 434 1.97 17.89 13.53
CA PRO A 434 2.88 18.30 12.46
C PRO A 434 3.55 17.16 11.71
N ALA A 435 4.05 16.14 12.42
CA ALA A 435 4.63 14.95 11.76
C ALA A 435 3.58 14.22 10.93
N TYR A 436 2.33 14.19 11.42
CA TYR A 436 1.20 13.61 10.70
C TYR A 436 0.87 14.39 9.41
N MET A 437 0.87 15.72 9.45
CA MET A 437 0.63 16.57 8.27
C MET A 437 1.69 16.37 7.18
N ILE A 438 2.97 16.22 7.55
CA ILE A 438 4.03 15.97 6.56
C ILE A 438 3.82 14.64 5.83
N VAL A 439 3.39 13.60 6.55
CA VAL A 439 3.08 12.30 5.94
C VAL A 439 1.85 12.39 5.04
N ILE A 440 0.78 13.05 5.47
CA ILE A 440 -0.40 13.31 4.62
C ILE A 440 0.02 14.05 3.34
N LEU A 441 0.85 15.09 3.48
CA LEU A 441 1.35 15.86 2.34
C LEU A 441 2.17 15.01 1.37
N PHE A 442 2.94 14.04 1.89
CA PHE A 442 3.68 13.07 1.07
C PHE A 442 2.75 12.15 0.27
N TYR A 443 1.66 11.65 0.88
CA TYR A 443 0.62 10.87 0.18
C TYR A 443 -0.02 11.69 -0.96
N MET A 444 -0.25 12.99 -0.73
CA MET A 444 -0.84 13.90 -1.72
C MET A 444 0.10 14.27 -2.88
N THR A 445 1.42 14.10 -2.73
CA THR A 445 2.42 14.62 -3.69
C THR A 445 3.28 13.53 -4.32
N TRP A 446 4.31 13.11 -3.60
CA TRP A 446 5.44 12.36 -4.12
C TRP A 446 5.22 10.86 -4.06
N LEU A 447 4.36 10.36 -3.18
CA LEU A 447 4.09 8.91 -3.05
C LEU A 447 3.80 8.23 -4.41
N PRO A 448 2.90 8.73 -5.28
CA PRO A 448 2.66 8.11 -6.59
C PRO A 448 3.75 8.41 -7.64
N LYS A 449 4.74 9.27 -7.36
CA LYS A 449 5.77 9.72 -8.32
C LYS A 449 7.14 9.06 -8.12
N ILE A 450 7.34 8.34 -7.02
CA ILE A 450 8.64 7.75 -6.66
C ILE A 450 8.86 6.35 -7.25
N GLY A 451 7.90 5.80 -8.00
CA GLY A 451 8.00 4.46 -8.56
C GLY A 451 6.96 4.21 -9.65
N GLU A 452 6.97 3.00 -10.18
CA GLU A 452 6.04 2.53 -11.23
C GLU A 452 5.89 1.01 -11.16
N GLY A 453 4.72 0.51 -11.57
CA GLY A 453 4.45 -0.92 -11.63
C GLY A 453 3.00 -1.24 -12.01
N PRO A 454 2.69 -2.53 -12.24
CA PRO A 454 1.39 -3.00 -12.71
C PRO A 454 0.20 -2.56 -11.86
N LEU A 455 0.39 -2.48 -10.54
CA LEU A 455 -0.66 -2.13 -9.58
C LEU A 455 -0.50 -0.69 -9.05
N TRP A 456 0.48 0.05 -9.56
CA TRP A 456 0.87 1.36 -9.02
C TRP A 456 -0.23 2.40 -9.17
N GLU A 457 -0.82 2.47 -10.38
CA GLU A 457 -1.92 3.37 -10.70
C GLU A 457 -3.18 3.07 -9.89
N GLY A 458 -3.61 1.80 -9.87
CA GLY A 458 -4.78 1.36 -9.11
C GLY A 458 -4.64 1.49 -7.59
N ARG A 459 -3.42 1.49 -7.03
CA ARG A 459 -3.20 1.59 -5.57
C ARG A 459 -2.73 2.97 -5.12
N LEU A 460 -1.57 3.45 -5.59
CA LEU A 460 -0.96 4.66 -5.03
C LEU A 460 -1.63 5.93 -5.53
N ARG A 461 -2.10 5.99 -6.79
CA ARG A 461 -2.86 7.14 -7.27
C ARG A 461 -4.25 7.20 -6.63
N LEU A 462 -4.88 6.05 -6.38
CA LEU A 462 -6.12 5.99 -5.61
C LEU A 462 -5.95 6.55 -4.19
N GLU A 463 -4.87 6.19 -3.50
CA GLU A 463 -4.56 6.75 -2.18
C GLU A 463 -4.25 8.26 -2.22
N GLN A 464 -3.58 8.73 -3.29
CA GLN A 464 -3.39 10.16 -3.51
C GLN A 464 -4.74 10.89 -3.64
N GLU A 465 -5.65 10.38 -4.48
CA GLU A 465 -6.98 10.96 -4.70
C GLU A 465 -7.79 11.02 -3.39
N ARG A 466 -7.81 9.91 -2.64
CA ARG A 466 -8.46 9.85 -1.31
C ARG A 466 -7.92 10.91 -0.38
N CYS A 467 -6.60 11.06 -0.32
CA CYS A 467 -5.96 12.08 0.50
C CYS A 467 -6.26 13.51 0.05
N MET A 468 -6.27 13.79 -1.25
CA MET A 468 -6.68 15.09 -1.77
C MET A 468 -8.13 15.44 -1.41
N ASP A 469 -9.01 14.44 -1.37
CA ASP A 469 -10.44 14.61 -1.04
C ASP A 469 -10.72 14.77 0.47
N SER A 470 -9.92 14.13 1.34
CA SER A 470 -10.26 13.96 2.78
C SER A 470 -9.18 14.38 3.78
N TRP A 471 -8.04 14.96 3.35
CA TRP A 471 -6.94 15.37 4.25
C TRP A 471 -7.38 16.21 5.46
N TRP A 472 -8.37 17.08 5.29
CA TRP A 472 -8.86 17.96 6.36
C TRP A 472 -9.53 17.16 7.50
N ALA A 473 -10.17 16.03 7.18
CA ALA A 473 -10.81 15.17 8.17
C ALA A 473 -9.76 14.49 9.07
N ASN A 474 -8.59 14.18 8.52
CA ASN A 474 -7.46 13.63 9.27
C ASN A 474 -6.89 14.65 10.27
N ILE A 475 -6.74 15.92 9.87
CA ILE A 475 -6.21 16.99 10.74
C ILE A 475 -7.17 17.35 11.88
N LEU A 476 -8.48 17.26 11.62
CA LEU A 476 -9.51 17.42 12.64
C LEU A 476 -9.76 16.15 13.47
N TYR A 477 -9.08 15.04 13.16
CA TYR A 477 -9.25 13.75 13.84
C TYR A 477 -10.71 13.23 13.80
N VAL A 478 -11.39 13.40 12.67
CA VAL A 478 -12.78 12.95 12.43
C VAL A 478 -12.93 12.02 11.22
N ASN A 479 -11.82 11.61 10.61
CA ASN A 479 -11.77 10.71 9.45
C ASN A 479 -12.37 9.32 9.70
N ASN A 480 -12.66 8.96 10.95
CA ASN A 480 -13.35 7.73 11.30
C ASN A 480 -14.90 7.85 11.36
N TYR A 481 -15.42 9.06 11.18
CA TYR A 481 -16.87 9.32 11.03
C TYR A 481 -17.24 10.01 9.72
N VAL A 482 -16.30 10.73 9.11
CA VAL A 482 -16.52 11.55 7.93
C VAL A 482 -15.70 11.03 6.75
N LYS A 483 -16.33 10.89 5.57
CA LYS A 483 -15.71 10.36 4.35
C LYS A 483 -14.94 9.04 4.58
N THR A 484 -15.55 8.13 5.32
CA THR A 484 -14.93 6.86 5.75
C THR A 484 -14.64 5.92 4.58
N ASP A 485 -15.37 6.06 3.48
CA ASP A 485 -15.19 5.35 2.20
C ASP A 485 -13.99 5.86 1.38
N ARG A 486 -13.49 7.06 1.70
CA ARG A 486 -12.33 7.70 1.05
C ARG A 486 -11.34 8.22 2.09
N MET A 487 -11.06 7.40 3.09
CA MET A 487 -10.14 7.74 4.16
C MET A 487 -8.72 7.94 3.62
N CYS A 488 -8.09 9.06 3.97
CA CYS A 488 -6.68 9.29 3.69
C CYS A 488 -5.82 8.45 4.65
N MET A 489 -4.99 7.55 4.11
CA MET A 489 -4.16 6.60 4.86
C MET A 489 -5.00 5.61 5.69
N PHE A 490 -4.96 4.32 5.35
CA PHE A 490 -5.78 3.30 6.02
C PHE A 490 -5.54 3.19 7.53
N GLN A 491 -4.35 3.53 8.02
CA GLN A 491 -4.01 3.49 9.45
C GLN A 491 -4.41 4.77 10.20
N SER A 492 -4.91 5.81 9.55
CA SER A 492 -5.21 7.09 10.21
C SER A 492 -6.31 7.03 11.28
N TRP A 493 -7.23 6.06 11.22
CA TRP A 493 -8.39 5.96 12.13
C TRP A 493 -7.99 5.85 13.61
N TYR A 494 -6.89 5.16 13.93
CA TYR A 494 -6.44 4.97 15.32
C TYR A 494 -6.17 6.31 15.99
N LEU A 495 -5.53 7.24 15.27
CA LEU A 495 -5.21 8.56 15.81
C LEU A 495 -6.47 9.38 16.08
N ALA A 496 -7.51 9.21 15.26
CA ALA A 496 -8.81 9.83 15.48
C ALA A 496 -9.49 9.28 16.74
N VAL A 497 -9.58 7.96 16.87
CA VAL A 497 -10.14 7.28 18.04
C VAL A 497 -9.41 7.70 19.33
N ASP A 498 -8.08 7.63 19.34
CA ASP A 498 -7.27 7.96 20.50
C ASP A 498 -7.41 9.45 20.90
N THR A 499 -7.45 10.36 19.92
CA THR A 499 -7.62 11.79 20.17
C THR A 499 -9.02 12.12 20.71
N GLN A 500 -10.07 11.53 20.14
CA GLN A 500 -11.45 11.71 20.60
C GLN A 500 -11.63 11.21 22.04
N LEU A 501 -11.12 10.02 22.35
CA LEU A 501 -11.19 9.46 23.70
C LEU A 501 -10.33 10.25 24.70
N PHE A 502 -9.19 10.79 24.26
CA PHE A 502 -8.36 11.66 25.09
C PHE A 502 -9.05 12.96 25.49
N PHE A 503 -9.90 13.54 24.63
CA PHE A 503 -10.69 14.71 25.00
C PHE A 503 -11.73 14.41 26.08
N VAL A 504 -12.27 13.18 26.10
CA VAL A 504 -13.30 12.74 27.03
C VAL A 504 -12.72 12.23 28.37
N ALA A 505 -11.51 11.66 28.34
CA ALA A 505 -10.84 11.05 29.49
C ALA A 505 -10.70 11.93 30.76
N PRO A 506 -10.46 13.26 30.69
CA PRO A 506 -10.32 14.10 31.88
C PRO A 506 -11.55 14.08 32.78
N ILE A 507 -12.76 13.93 32.21
CA ILE A 507 -14.03 13.89 32.96
C ILE A 507 -14.02 12.67 33.90
N PHE A 508 -13.64 11.50 33.36
CA PHE A 508 -13.57 10.25 34.11
C PHE A 508 -12.45 10.28 35.16
N ILE A 509 -11.26 10.75 34.78
CA ILE A 509 -10.10 10.80 35.67
C ILE A 509 -10.33 11.79 36.82
N TYR A 510 -10.90 12.97 36.53
CA TYR A 510 -11.25 13.96 37.56
C TYR A 510 -12.32 13.42 38.52
N SER A 511 -13.33 12.72 38.00
CA SER A 511 -14.37 12.09 38.83
C SER A 511 -13.77 11.02 39.76
N LEU A 512 -12.83 10.20 39.27
CA LEU A 512 -12.10 9.22 40.08
C LEU A 512 -11.26 9.86 41.19
N TRP A 513 -10.65 11.01 40.91
CA TRP A 513 -9.84 11.75 41.88
C TRP A 513 -10.70 12.43 42.95
N HIS A 514 -11.73 13.18 42.53
CA HIS A 514 -12.52 14.03 43.43
C HIS A 514 -13.58 13.24 44.22
N TRP A 515 -14.35 12.36 43.56
CA TRP A 515 -15.45 11.61 44.17
C TRP A 515 -15.20 10.10 44.14
N ARG A 516 -14.26 9.61 44.95
CA ARG A 516 -13.77 8.21 44.95
C ARG A 516 -14.82 7.12 44.69
N ARG A 517 -15.95 7.14 45.41
CA ARG A 517 -17.03 6.13 45.22
C ARG A 517 -17.78 6.36 43.91
N PHE A 518 -18.26 7.59 43.69
CA PHE A 518 -19.01 7.96 42.50
C PHE A 518 -18.17 7.78 41.22
N GLY A 519 -16.91 8.23 41.20
CA GLY A 519 -16.02 8.10 40.05
C GLY A 519 -15.71 6.66 39.69
N SER A 520 -15.56 5.77 40.68
CA SER A 520 -15.38 4.34 40.44
C SER A 520 -16.64 3.72 39.81
N ILE A 521 -17.82 4.02 40.36
CA ILE A 521 -19.11 3.57 39.80
C ILE A 521 -19.32 4.13 38.39
N PHE A 522 -19.06 5.43 38.20
CA PHE A 522 -19.23 6.12 36.92
C PHE A 522 -18.34 5.53 35.82
N THR A 523 -17.07 5.25 36.15
CA THR A 523 -16.14 4.61 35.21
C THR A 523 -16.52 3.15 34.95
N ALA A 524 -17.02 2.42 35.95
CA ALA A 524 -17.52 1.05 35.78
C ALA A 524 -18.75 1.01 34.87
N VAL A 525 -19.69 1.94 35.04
CA VAL A 525 -20.87 2.09 34.16
C VAL A 525 -20.44 2.43 32.74
N ALA A 526 -19.51 3.36 32.55
CA ALA A 526 -18.98 3.68 31.22
C ALA A 526 -18.26 2.49 30.57
N THR A 527 -17.51 1.71 31.35
CA THR A 527 -16.90 0.46 30.89
C THR A 527 -17.98 -0.53 30.45
N PHE A 528 -19.04 -0.72 31.24
CA PHE A 528 -20.16 -1.58 30.89
C PHE A 528 -20.87 -1.13 29.60
N VAL A 529 -21.17 0.16 29.47
CA VAL A 529 -21.75 0.74 28.26
C VAL A 529 -20.84 0.49 27.04
N SER A 530 -19.52 0.63 27.21
CA SER A 530 -18.55 0.36 26.15
C SER A 530 -18.50 -1.11 25.71
N LEU A 531 -18.98 -2.06 26.53
CA LEU A 531 -19.12 -3.47 26.18
C LEU A 531 -20.45 -3.74 25.47
N VAL A 532 -21.52 -3.07 25.92
CA VAL A 532 -22.88 -3.27 25.38
C VAL A 532 -23.00 -2.70 23.97
N ILE A 533 -22.43 -1.51 23.70
CA ILE A 533 -22.57 -0.84 22.39
C ILE A 533 -22.09 -1.74 21.23
N PRO A 534 -20.85 -2.28 21.22
CA PRO A 534 -20.40 -3.13 20.12
C PRO A 534 -21.22 -4.42 20.01
N THR A 535 -21.60 -5.03 21.14
CA THR A 535 -22.44 -6.24 21.16
C THR A 535 -23.80 -6.00 20.51
N VAL A 536 -24.48 -4.90 20.84
CA VAL A 536 -25.80 -4.56 20.29
C VAL A 536 -25.70 -4.27 18.80
N ILE A 537 -24.69 -3.52 18.36
CA ILE A 537 -24.49 -3.20 16.94
C ILE A 537 -24.19 -4.47 16.13
N THR A 538 -23.26 -5.31 16.60
CA THR A 538 -22.92 -6.58 15.93
C THR A 538 -24.11 -7.53 15.85
N TYR A 539 -24.94 -7.60 16.89
CA TYR A 539 -26.14 -8.42 16.87
C TYR A 539 -27.18 -7.91 15.86
N LYS A 540 -27.45 -6.60 15.86
CA LYS A 540 -28.48 -5.99 15.02
C LYS A 540 -28.09 -6.00 13.54
N GLU A 541 -26.86 -5.62 13.23
CA GLU A 541 -26.34 -5.49 11.86
C GLU A 541 -25.76 -6.81 11.32
N ARG A 542 -25.81 -7.90 12.11
CA ARG A 542 -25.29 -9.24 11.76
C ARG A 542 -23.84 -9.21 11.28
N LEU A 543 -22.99 -8.50 12.03
CA LEU A 543 -21.58 -8.33 11.70
C LEU A 543 -20.74 -9.53 12.12
N ASP A 544 -19.56 -9.67 11.50
CA ASP A 544 -18.57 -10.68 11.86
C ASP A 544 -18.01 -10.47 13.29
N PRO A 545 -17.54 -11.53 13.98
CA PRO A 545 -16.99 -11.46 15.34
C PRO A 545 -15.77 -10.54 15.45
N THR A 546 -14.98 -10.46 14.38
CA THR A 546 -13.78 -9.64 14.24
C THR A 546 -13.56 -9.32 12.77
N LEU A 547 -12.57 -8.48 12.46
CA LEU A 547 -12.13 -8.23 11.09
C LEU A 547 -11.45 -9.51 10.55
N LEU A 548 -12.19 -10.33 9.79
CA LEU A 548 -11.69 -11.58 9.22
C LEU A 548 -10.83 -11.32 7.98
N PHE A 549 -9.65 -11.94 7.91
CA PHE A 549 -8.58 -11.70 6.92
C PHE A 549 -8.72 -12.50 5.61
N TYR A 550 -9.89 -12.48 4.98
CA TYR A 550 -10.10 -13.10 3.66
C TYR A 550 -9.61 -12.21 2.50
N ALA A 551 -8.98 -12.81 1.49
CA ALA A 551 -8.26 -12.05 0.47
C ALA A 551 -9.14 -11.11 -0.38
N LYS A 552 -10.41 -11.46 -0.61
CA LYS A 552 -11.35 -10.67 -1.43
C LYS A 552 -11.72 -9.36 -0.72
N GLU A 553 -11.87 -9.42 0.59
CA GLU A 553 -12.27 -8.36 1.50
C GLU A 553 -11.21 -7.26 1.66
N PHE A 554 -9.96 -7.54 1.28
CA PHE A 554 -8.80 -6.64 1.43
C PHE A 554 -8.18 -6.14 0.14
N THR A 555 -8.81 -6.42 -1.00
CA THR A 555 -8.44 -5.76 -2.27
C THR A 555 -8.60 -4.25 -2.16
N ASP A 556 -9.64 -3.77 -1.47
CA ASP A 556 -9.81 -2.36 -1.07
C ASP A 556 -10.50 -2.18 0.30
N PHE A 557 -9.70 -1.95 1.34
CA PHE A 557 -10.15 -1.76 2.73
C PHE A 557 -11.19 -0.66 2.90
N ALA A 558 -11.04 0.44 2.18
CA ALA A 558 -11.88 1.61 2.37
C ALA A 558 -13.33 1.36 1.91
N THR A 559 -13.55 0.34 1.09
CA THR A 559 -14.89 -0.08 0.63
C THR A 559 -15.47 -1.23 1.44
N ASN A 560 -14.69 -1.85 2.33
CA ASN A 560 -15.14 -2.98 3.13
C ASN A 560 -16.17 -2.51 4.17
N PHE A 561 -17.37 -3.10 4.14
CA PHE A 561 -18.49 -2.72 5.01
C PHE A 561 -18.15 -2.86 6.51
N TYR A 562 -17.52 -3.98 6.90
CA TYR A 562 -17.13 -4.19 8.29
C TYR A 562 -16.08 -3.17 8.73
N PHE A 563 -15.09 -2.89 7.88
CA PHE A 563 -14.05 -1.92 8.17
C PHE A 563 -14.64 -0.53 8.46
N VAL A 564 -15.52 -0.05 7.57
CA VAL A 564 -16.13 1.28 7.65
C VAL A 564 -17.13 1.39 8.81
N GLU A 565 -18.02 0.42 8.96
CA GLU A 565 -19.12 0.53 9.92
C GLU A 565 -18.77 0.05 11.32
N ALA A 566 -17.87 -0.92 11.46
CA ALA A 566 -17.62 -1.59 12.73
C ALA A 566 -16.21 -1.38 13.28
N TYR A 567 -15.19 -1.39 12.42
CA TYR A 567 -13.81 -1.43 12.89
C TYR A 567 -13.27 -0.06 13.33
N ILE A 568 -13.48 0.98 12.51
CA ILE A 568 -12.85 2.30 12.69
C ILE A 568 -13.60 3.23 13.66
N ARG A 569 -14.88 2.93 13.97
CA ARG A 569 -15.73 3.81 14.79
C ARG A 569 -15.28 3.82 16.25
N THR A 570 -15.20 5.01 16.85
CA THR A 570 -14.71 5.19 18.23
C THR A 570 -15.49 4.37 19.26
N HIS A 571 -16.81 4.34 19.15
CA HIS A 571 -17.66 3.62 20.11
C HIS A 571 -17.48 2.10 20.06
N MET A 572 -16.93 1.56 18.97
CA MET A 572 -16.59 0.14 18.81
C MET A 572 -15.24 -0.24 19.46
N LYS A 573 -14.47 0.77 19.88
CA LYS A 573 -13.09 0.68 20.41
C LYS A 573 -12.92 1.31 21.80
N MET A 574 -14.02 1.67 22.48
CA MET A 574 -13.98 2.34 23.79
C MET A 574 -13.52 1.43 24.94
N THR A 575 -13.77 0.12 24.87
CA THR A 575 -13.52 -0.82 25.97
C THR A 575 -12.06 -0.84 26.46
N PRO A 576 -11.05 -1.02 25.59
CA PRO A 576 -9.65 -1.05 26.03
C PRO A 576 -9.21 0.28 26.64
N TYR A 577 -9.78 1.39 26.16
CA TYR A 577 -9.47 2.72 26.65
C TYR A 577 -9.94 2.93 28.10
N PHE A 578 -11.21 2.61 28.41
CA PHE A 578 -11.70 2.70 29.80
C PHE A 578 -10.99 1.75 30.75
N MET A 579 -10.65 0.54 30.29
CA MET A 579 -9.82 -0.39 31.05
C MET A 579 -8.44 0.20 31.35
N GLY A 580 -7.83 0.91 30.40
CA GLY A 580 -6.59 1.66 30.62
C GLY A 580 -6.73 2.74 31.70
N ILE A 581 -7.82 3.53 31.69
CA ILE A 581 -8.10 4.53 32.74
C ILE A 581 -8.17 3.85 34.11
N LEU A 582 -8.93 2.75 34.19
CA LEU A 582 -9.14 1.99 35.43
C LEU A 582 -7.84 1.40 35.96
N THR A 583 -7.03 0.76 35.12
CA THR A 583 -5.72 0.23 35.52
C THR A 583 -4.78 1.35 35.97
N GLY A 584 -4.81 2.51 35.31
CA GLY A 584 -4.01 3.67 35.71
C GLY A 584 -4.37 4.17 37.11
N TYR A 585 -5.66 4.20 37.43
CA TYR A 585 -6.18 4.55 38.76
C TYR A 585 -5.82 3.50 39.81
N ILE A 586 -6.00 2.21 39.50
CA ILE A 586 -5.65 1.09 40.41
C ILE A 586 -4.16 1.13 40.75
N LEU A 587 -3.28 1.26 39.76
CA LEU A 587 -1.83 1.34 40.01
C LEU A 587 -1.47 2.58 40.84
N HIS A 588 -2.09 3.72 40.55
CA HIS A 588 -1.88 4.95 41.31
C HIS A 588 -2.22 4.75 42.80
N ARG A 589 -3.30 4.04 43.11
CA ARG A 589 -3.70 3.73 44.49
C ARG A 589 -2.77 2.75 45.17
N ILE A 590 -2.40 1.66 44.49
CA ILE A 590 -1.43 0.68 45.01
C ILE A 590 -0.12 1.37 45.41
N GLN A 591 0.39 2.28 44.57
CA GLN A 591 1.63 3.00 44.83
C GLN A 591 1.47 4.10 45.90
N LEU A 592 0.31 4.73 46.04
CA LEU A 592 0.06 5.69 47.13
C LEU A 592 -0.06 5.01 48.50
N GLU A 593 -0.67 3.82 48.54
CA GLU A 593 -0.91 3.06 49.77
C GLU A 593 0.25 2.12 50.11
N ASN A 594 1.28 2.05 49.27
CA ASN A 594 2.39 1.07 49.36
C ASN A 594 1.87 -0.36 49.58
N TYR A 595 0.80 -0.73 48.86
CA TYR A 595 0.15 -2.01 49.04
C TYR A 595 1.02 -3.17 48.52
N GLU A 596 1.32 -4.13 49.38
CA GLU A 596 2.05 -5.34 49.03
C GLU A 596 1.09 -6.50 48.70
N PHE A 597 1.30 -7.13 47.54
CA PHE A 597 0.49 -8.25 47.11
C PHE A 597 0.82 -9.53 47.88
N SER A 598 -0.21 -10.27 48.30
CA SER A 598 -0.06 -11.64 48.80
C SER A 598 0.38 -12.59 47.68
N ASN A 599 1.10 -13.68 48.02
CA ASN A 599 1.54 -14.66 47.03
C ASN A 599 0.37 -15.32 46.30
N LEU A 600 -0.77 -15.54 46.98
CA LEU A 600 -1.98 -16.06 46.36
C LEU A 600 -2.52 -15.13 45.28
N LEU A 601 -2.58 -13.81 45.57
CA LEU A 601 -3.07 -12.82 44.62
C LEU A 601 -2.12 -12.68 43.42
N LYS A 602 -0.80 -12.77 43.63
CA LYS A 602 0.18 -12.80 42.54
C LYS A 602 -0.03 -13.99 41.60
N THR A 603 -0.17 -15.19 42.16
CA THR A 603 -0.40 -16.42 41.38
C THR A 603 -1.72 -16.36 40.64
N PHE A 604 -2.80 -15.93 41.31
CA PHE A 604 -4.11 -15.77 40.70
C PHE A 604 -4.11 -14.76 39.55
N GLY A 605 -3.47 -13.60 39.74
CA GLY A 605 -3.37 -12.57 38.70
C GLY A 605 -2.59 -13.04 37.48
N TRP A 606 -1.47 -13.73 37.68
CA TRP A 606 -0.69 -14.29 36.56
C TRP A 606 -1.43 -15.40 35.83
N LEU A 607 -2.06 -16.33 36.55
CA LEU A 607 -2.87 -17.39 35.95
C LEU A 607 -4.01 -16.80 35.11
N THR A 608 -4.73 -15.83 35.68
CA THR A 608 -5.83 -15.14 34.99
C THR A 608 -5.33 -14.41 33.74
N SER A 609 -4.23 -13.67 33.85
CA SER A 609 -3.65 -12.93 32.71
C SER A 609 -3.18 -13.84 31.59
N ILE A 610 -2.54 -14.96 31.91
CA ILE A 610 -2.04 -15.93 30.91
C ILE A 610 -3.21 -16.63 30.23
N VAL A 611 -4.22 -17.08 30.99
CA VAL A 611 -5.40 -17.74 30.45
C VAL A 611 -6.18 -16.79 29.55
N LEU A 612 -6.53 -15.59 30.03
CA LEU A 612 -7.27 -14.61 29.23
C LEU A 612 -6.47 -14.17 28.00
N GLY A 613 -5.17 -13.89 28.13
CA GLY A 613 -4.32 -13.51 26.99
C GLY A 613 -4.22 -14.62 25.94
N THR A 614 -4.06 -15.87 26.35
CA THR A 614 -3.96 -17.02 25.43
C THR A 614 -5.29 -17.30 24.75
N VAL A 615 -6.39 -17.39 25.52
CA VAL A 615 -7.73 -17.68 24.98
C VAL A 615 -8.14 -16.60 23.96
N THR A 616 -7.96 -15.32 24.28
CA THR A 616 -8.31 -14.23 23.36
C THR A 616 -7.45 -14.25 22.09
N THR A 617 -6.17 -14.58 22.19
CA THR A 617 -5.28 -14.69 21.03
C THR A 617 -5.68 -15.83 20.09
N PHE A 618 -5.88 -17.05 20.63
CA PHE A 618 -6.06 -18.24 19.80
C PHE A 618 -7.51 -18.54 19.41
N SER A 619 -8.50 -18.04 20.15
CA SER A 619 -9.93 -18.26 19.85
C SER A 619 -10.35 -17.75 18.48
N VAL A 620 -9.65 -16.77 17.90
CA VAL A 620 -9.95 -16.26 16.55
C VAL A 620 -9.87 -17.36 15.49
N SER A 621 -9.01 -18.37 15.70
CA SER A 621 -8.82 -19.47 14.74
C SER A 621 -10.08 -20.29 14.51
N LEU A 622 -11.01 -20.33 15.47
CA LEU A 622 -12.29 -21.02 15.34
C LEU A 622 -13.14 -20.43 14.21
N PHE A 623 -13.14 -19.11 14.06
CA PHE A 623 -13.94 -18.42 13.04
C PHE A 623 -13.39 -18.57 11.61
N TYR A 624 -12.18 -19.11 11.46
CA TYR A 624 -11.61 -19.44 10.15
C TYR A 624 -11.84 -20.90 9.74
N GLN A 625 -12.38 -21.75 10.61
CA GLN A 625 -12.58 -23.18 10.29
C GLN A 625 -13.85 -23.41 9.45
N ASP A 626 -13.77 -24.28 8.43
CA ASP A 626 -14.93 -24.62 7.59
C ASP A 626 -16.04 -25.35 8.35
N TRP A 627 -15.66 -26.14 9.36
CA TRP A 627 -16.59 -26.93 10.15
C TRP A 627 -17.31 -26.11 11.24
N TYR A 628 -16.94 -24.84 11.43
CA TYR A 628 -17.44 -24.01 12.51
C TYR A 628 -18.30 -22.87 11.99
N GLU A 629 -19.62 -23.04 12.06
CA GLU A 629 -20.58 -21.98 11.78
C GLU A 629 -20.94 -21.27 13.09
N TYR A 630 -20.50 -20.02 13.24
CA TYR A 630 -20.81 -19.21 14.42
C TYR A 630 -22.18 -18.55 14.31
N SER A 631 -22.84 -18.40 15.46
CA SER A 631 -24.12 -17.69 15.55
C SER A 631 -23.93 -16.17 15.63
N THR A 632 -24.97 -15.39 15.31
CA THR A 632 -24.95 -13.93 15.49
C THR A 632 -24.78 -13.52 16.95
N ILE A 633 -25.27 -14.34 17.89
CA ILE A 633 -25.11 -14.13 19.34
C ILE A 633 -23.66 -14.34 19.74
N GLU A 634 -23.03 -15.39 19.21
CA GLU A 634 -21.62 -15.66 19.45
C GLU A 634 -20.73 -14.53 18.92
N ALA A 635 -20.97 -14.06 17.70
CA ALA A 635 -20.24 -12.93 17.13
C ALA A 635 -20.39 -11.65 17.97
N ALA A 636 -21.61 -11.36 18.41
CA ALA A 636 -21.94 -10.21 19.25
C ALA A 636 -21.30 -10.31 20.66
N ALA A 637 -21.21 -11.50 21.24
CA ALA A 637 -20.52 -11.72 22.49
C ALA A 637 -18.99 -11.59 22.30
N TYR A 638 -18.46 -12.19 21.24
CA TYR A 638 -17.03 -12.23 20.96
C TYR A 638 -16.46 -10.83 20.82
N ILE A 639 -17.05 -9.95 19.99
CA ILE A 639 -16.49 -8.63 19.63
C ILE A 639 -16.15 -7.74 20.85
N SER A 640 -16.89 -7.86 21.93
CA SER A 640 -16.69 -7.09 23.17
C SER A 640 -15.87 -7.86 24.20
N LEU A 641 -16.19 -9.14 24.43
CA LEU A 641 -15.56 -9.93 25.48
C LEU A 641 -14.09 -10.21 25.21
N HIS A 642 -13.69 -10.45 23.96
CA HIS A 642 -12.29 -10.72 23.64
C HIS A 642 -11.39 -9.49 23.92
N LYS A 643 -11.85 -8.29 23.57
CA LYS A 643 -11.14 -7.02 23.86
C LYS A 643 -11.06 -6.74 25.35
N PHE A 644 -12.14 -7.02 26.08
CA PHE A 644 -12.20 -6.86 27.53
C PHE A 644 -11.22 -7.80 28.23
N ALA A 645 -11.24 -9.09 27.89
CA ALA A 645 -10.33 -10.09 28.44
C ALA A 645 -8.86 -9.77 28.11
N TRP A 646 -8.57 -9.34 26.88
CA TRP A 646 -7.22 -8.87 26.49
C TRP A 646 -6.77 -7.66 27.32
N SER A 647 -7.68 -6.73 27.61
CA SER A 647 -7.39 -5.54 28.43
C SER A 647 -7.11 -5.91 29.89
N ILE A 648 -7.81 -6.91 30.45
CA ILE A 648 -7.51 -7.42 31.80
C ILE A 648 -6.11 -8.04 31.84
N ALA A 649 -5.75 -8.85 30.85
CA ALA A 649 -4.43 -9.46 30.77
C ALA A 649 -3.31 -8.40 30.70
N ASN A 650 -3.45 -7.41 29.82
CA ASN A 650 -2.48 -6.30 29.73
C ASN A 650 -2.45 -5.44 31.01
N GLY A 651 -3.60 -5.23 31.64
CA GLY A 651 -3.69 -4.47 32.89
C GLY A 651 -2.91 -5.12 34.04
N TRP A 652 -3.07 -6.44 34.23
CA TRP A 652 -2.30 -7.18 35.23
C TRP A 652 -0.80 -7.18 34.89
N LEU A 653 -0.43 -7.41 33.63
CA LEU A 653 0.97 -7.39 33.19
C LEU A 653 1.67 -6.07 33.58
N ILE A 654 1.02 -4.94 33.34
CA ILE A 654 1.58 -3.61 33.66
C ILE A 654 1.64 -3.39 35.17
N VAL A 655 0.59 -3.75 35.93
CA VAL A 655 0.59 -3.64 37.39
C VAL A 655 1.70 -4.49 38.00
N ALA A 656 1.81 -5.75 37.60
CA ALA A 656 2.84 -6.66 38.08
C ALA A 656 4.25 -6.14 37.77
N CYS A 657 4.49 -5.63 36.56
CA CYS A 657 5.78 -5.04 36.21
C CYS A 657 6.09 -3.76 37.02
N ALA A 658 5.11 -2.87 37.18
CA ALA A 658 5.29 -1.59 37.87
C ALA A 658 5.48 -1.74 39.39
N THR A 659 5.00 -2.83 39.99
CA THR A 659 5.22 -3.15 41.41
C THR A 659 6.38 -4.13 41.65
N GLY A 660 7.22 -4.41 40.65
CA GLY A 660 8.37 -5.32 40.79
C GLY A 660 8.03 -6.81 40.82
N ASN A 661 6.77 -7.19 40.60
CA ASN A 661 6.28 -8.58 40.56
C ASN A 661 6.27 -9.17 39.12
N GLY A 662 7.00 -8.55 38.19
CA GLY A 662 6.99 -8.88 36.76
C GLY A 662 7.70 -10.18 36.36
N GLY A 663 8.53 -10.75 37.23
CA GLY A 663 9.27 -11.99 36.95
C GLY A 663 10.13 -11.92 35.68
N ILE A 664 10.08 -12.98 34.86
CA ILE A 664 10.83 -13.08 33.59
C ILE A 664 10.30 -12.09 32.54
N LEU A 665 8.97 -11.99 32.41
CA LEU A 665 8.32 -11.06 31.47
C LEU A 665 8.69 -9.62 31.78
N GLY A 666 8.72 -9.24 33.07
CA GLY A 666 9.18 -7.93 33.49
C GLY A 666 10.60 -7.62 33.03
N LYS A 667 11.54 -8.56 33.17
CA LYS A 667 12.93 -8.40 32.71
C LYS A 667 13.04 -8.27 31.18
N LEU A 668 12.23 -9.02 30.44
CA LEU A 668 12.18 -8.93 28.97
C LEU A 668 11.64 -7.55 28.53
N LEU A 669 10.57 -7.08 29.15
CA LEU A 669 9.92 -5.81 28.79
C LEU A 669 10.71 -4.58 29.22
N THR A 670 11.58 -4.69 30.23
CA THR A 670 12.51 -3.62 30.62
C THR A 670 13.86 -3.71 29.91
N TRP A 671 13.98 -4.55 28.89
CA TRP A 671 15.23 -4.70 28.17
C TRP A 671 15.62 -3.41 27.43
N LYS A 672 16.82 -2.90 27.72
CA LYS A 672 17.33 -1.62 27.21
C LYS A 672 17.37 -1.51 25.68
N PHE A 673 17.49 -2.64 24.97
CA PHE A 673 17.46 -2.70 23.51
C PHE A 673 16.12 -2.23 22.91
N LEU A 674 15.01 -2.45 23.63
CA LEU A 674 13.67 -2.07 23.15
C LEU A 674 13.39 -0.57 23.29
N VAL A 675 14.21 0.18 24.04
CA VAL A 675 13.95 1.60 24.35
C VAL A 675 14.02 2.51 23.12
N PRO A 676 15.04 2.43 22.24
CA PRO A 676 15.07 3.25 21.02
C PRO A 676 13.92 2.91 20.08
N ILE A 677 13.57 1.62 19.93
CA ILE A 677 12.45 1.16 19.12
C ILE A 677 11.13 1.74 19.65
N ALA A 678 10.92 1.69 20.97
CA ALA A 678 9.74 2.24 21.62
C ALA A 678 9.53 3.73 21.33
N ARG A 679 10.61 4.51 21.25
CA ARG A 679 10.57 5.96 20.95
C ARG A 679 10.18 6.26 19.50
N LEU A 680 10.49 5.36 18.57
CA LEU A 680 10.16 5.50 17.16
C LEU A 680 8.76 4.99 16.79
N THR A 681 8.04 4.35 17.73
CA THR A 681 6.75 3.71 17.45
C THR A 681 5.71 4.64 16.82
N PHE A 682 5.65 5.91 17.23
CA PHE A 682 4.72 6.88 16.63
C PHE A 682 5.06 7.16 15.16
N CYS A 683 6.31 7.49 14.85
CA CYS A 683 6.73 7.70 13.47
C CYS A 683 6.63 6.41 12.63
N ALA A 684 6.95 5.25 13.20
CA ALA A 684 6.82 3.95 12.54
C ALA A 684 5.37 3.66 12.17
N TYR A 685 4.43 3.98 13.06
CA TYR A 685 3.01 3.87 12.79
C TYR A 685 2.56 4.74 11.62
N LEU A 686 3.04 5.99 11.54
CA LEU A 686 2.66 6.90 10.46
C LEU A 686 3.14 6.41 9.09
N VAL A 687 4.36 5.89 9.02
CA VAL A 687 5.01 5.58 7.74
C VAL A 687 4.85 4.13 7.27
N ASN A 688 4.36 3.21 8.12
CA ASN A 688 4.25 1.79 7.74
C ASN A 688 3.46 1.60 6.44
N GLY A 689 2.33 2.29 6.28
CA GLY A 689 1.49 2.16 5.10
C GLY A 689 2.17 2.58 3.79
N ILE A 690 3.19 3.47 3.87
CA ILE A 690 3.99 3.85 2.70
C ILE A 690 4.76 2.63 2.20
N ILE A 691 5.43 1.89 3.11
CA ILE A 691 6.22 0.72 2.77
C ILE A 691 5.33 -0.39 2.23
N GLU A 692 4.19 -0.63 2.88
CA GLU A 692 3.22 -1.65 2.46
C GLU A 692 2.66 -1.40 1.06
N LEU A 693 2.19 -0.18 0.80
CA LEU A 693 1.63 0.21 -0.49
C LEU A 693 2.70 0.21 -1.58
N TYR A 694 3.88 0.75 -1.29
CA TYR A 694 5.01 0.78 -2.22
C TYR A 694 5.39 -0.64 -2.64
N TYR A 695 5.54 -1.55 -1.68
CA TYR A 695 5.92 -2.94 -1.94
C TYR A 695 4.94 -3.64 -2.86
N VAL A 696 3.63 -3.56 -2.58
CA VAL A 696 2.62 -4.24 -3.41
C VAL A 696 2.47 -3.55 -4.77
N GLY A 697 2.56 -2.23 -4.83
CA GLY A 697 2.44 -1.45 -6.07
C GLY A 697 3.54 -1.76 -7.10
N GLN A 698 4.77 -2.03 -6.64
CA GLN A 698 5.91 -2.31 -7.52
C GLN A 698 5.99 -3.77 -8.00
N LEU A 699 5.18 -4.69 -7.47
CA LEU A 699 5.30 -6.12 -7.79
C LEU A 699 5.10 -6.35 -9.29
N ARG A 700 6.11 -6.98 -9.91
CA ARG A 700 6.11 -7.32 -11.35
C ARG A 700 5.69 -8.75 -11.64
N HIS A 701 5.67 -9.60 -10.63
CA HIS A 701 5.20 -10.97 -10.72
C HIS A 701 4.39 -11.33 -9.46
N PRO A 702 3.42 -12.25 -9.57
CA PRO A 702 2.69 -12.73 -8.41
C PRO A 702 3.60 -13.56 -7.48
N LEU A 703 3.37 -13.46 -6.18
CA LEU A 703 4.18 -14.13 -5.16
C LEU A 703 3.65 -15.54 -4.85
N HIS A 704 4.56 -16.46 -4.53
CA HIS A 704 4.21 -17.74 -3.91
C HIS A 704 4.18 -17.57 -2.38
N ILE A 705 3.01 -17.78 -1.77
CA ILE A 705 2.83 -17.61 -0.33
C ILE A 705 3.31 -18.85 0.42
N THR A 706 4.42 -18.68 1.12
CA THR A 706 4.93 -19.63 2.12
C THR A 706 5.21 -18.88 3.42
N PHE A 707 5.24 -19.59 4.55
CA PHE A 707 5.63 -19.00 5.83
C PHE A 707 6.96 -18.26 5.74
N PHE A 708 7.96 -18.85 5.06
CA PHE A 708 9.27 -18.23 4.89
C PHE A 708 9.20 -16.92 4.11
N THR A 709 8.50 -16.89 2.97
CA THR A 709 8.36 -15.66 2.17
C THR A 709 7.65 -14.55 2.93
N VAL A 710 6.59 -14.89 3.68
CA VAL A 710 5.84 -13.92 4.47
C VAL A 710 6.70 -13.39 5.61
N ALA A 711 7.42 -14.26 6.32
CA ALA A 711 8.31 -13.86 7.41
C ALA A 711 9.48 -12.99 6.91
N ALA A 712 10.12 -13.36 5.80
CA ALA A 712 11.23 -12.60 5.21
C ALA A 712 10.78 -11.19 4.77
N ASN A 713 9.62 -11.10 4.10
CA ASN A 713 9.07 -9.80 3.70
C ASN A 713 8.63 -8.97 4.92
N ALA A 714 8.01 -9.59 5.94
CA ALA A 714 7.64 -8.89 7.18
C ALA A 714 8.86 -8.28 7.88
N ILE A 715 9.99 -9.02 7.95
CA ILE A 715 11.25 -8.49 8.50
C ILE A 715 11.74 -7.30 7.68
N SER A 716 11.72 -7.41 6.34
CA SER A 716 12.07 -6.30 5.45
C SER A 716 11.22 -5.06 5.71
N HIS A 717 9.90 -5.23 5.83
CA HIS A 717 8.96 -4.14 6.09
C HIS A 717 9.20 -3.49 7.45
N ILE A 718 9.48 -4.28 8.50
CA ILE A 718 9.84 -3.78 9.83
C ILE A 718 11.10 -2.90 9.74
N VAL A 719 12.17 -3.39 9.11
CA VAL A 719 13.44 -2.67 9.02
C VAL A 719 13.27 -1.36 8.24
N LEU A 720 12.63 -1.41 7.07
CA LEU A 720 12.39 -0.23 6.23
C LEU A 720 11.48 0.79 6.93
N THR A 721 10.44 0.33 7.63
CA THR A 721 9.53 1.19 8.38
C THR A 721 10.25 1.92 9.51
N PHE A 722 11.06 1.21 10.33
CA PHE A 722 11.81 1.86 11.41
C PHE A 722 12.92 2.78 10.89
N PHE A 723 13.52 2.47 9.73
CA PHE A 723 14.46 3.36 9.07
C PHE A 723 13.79 4.67 8.63
N LEU A 724 12.64 4.60 7.95
CA LEU A 724 11.88 5.79 7.56
C LEU A 724 11.33 6.55 8.77
N ALA A 725 10.93 5.83 9.82
CA ALA A 725 10.50 6.41 11.09
C ALA A 725 11.61 7.22 11.77
N LEU A 726 12.85 6.74 11.72
CA LEU A 726 14.01 7.45 12.25
C LEU A 726 14.22 8.79 11.53
N ILE A 727 14.11 8.79 10.19
CA ILE A 727 14.21 10.00 9.37
C ILE A 727 13.10 11.00 9.74
N LEU A 728 11.84 10.55 9.78
CA LEU A 728 10.69 11.39 10.14
C LEU A 728 10.84 11.96 11.57
N CYS A 729 11.29 11.13 12.52
CA CYS A 729 11.45 11.52 13.91
C CYS A 729 12.55 12.58 14.11
N ILE A 730 13.66 12.45 13.40
CA ILE A 730 14.79 13.39 13.49
C ILE A 730 14.46 14.75 12.88
N ILE A 731 13.82 14.75 11.70
CA ILE A 731 13.57 15.98 10.94
C ILE A 731 12.39 16.75 11.54
N PHE A 732 11.33 16.06 11.98
CA PHE A 732 10.08 16.70 12.35
C PHE A 732 9.69 16.49 13.81
N GLU A 733 9.55 15.25 14.29
CA GLU A 733 9.00 14.99 15.64
C GLU A 733 9.89 15.55 16.77
N SER A 734 11.19 15.24 16.74
CA SER A 734 12.13 15.58 17.81
C SER A 734 12.33 17.10 17.98
N PRO A 735 12.52 17.89 16.90
CA PRO A 735 12.64 19.34 17.03
C PRO A 735 11.39 20.00 17.58
N LEU A 736 10.21 19.56 17.12
CA LEU A 736 8.93 20.09 17.59
C LEU A 736 8.67 19.79 19.05
N HIS A 737 9.04 18.59 19.51
CA HIS A 737 9.00 18.26 20.95
C HIS A 737 10.01 19.09 21.77
N GLY A 738 11.13 19.50 21.18
CA GLY A 738 12.05 20.46 21.77
C GLY A 738 11.42 21.84 21.93
N ILE A 739 10.76 22.34 20.88
CA ILE A 739 10.02 23.62 20.91
C ILE A 739 8.93 23.59 21.97
N GLU A 740 8.12 22.53 22.01
CA GLU A 740 7.07 22.33 23.01
C GLU A 740 7.61 22.51 24.45
N LYS A 741 8.75 21.88 24.77
CA LYS A 741 9.38 22.00 26.10
C LYS A 741 9.84 23.42 26.41
N ILE A 742 10.34 24.14 25.41
CA ILE A 742 10.78 25.53 25.57
C ILE A 742 9.56 26.44 25.77
N LEU A 743 8.51 26.28 24.96
CA LEU A 743 7.25 27.01 25.09
C LEU A 743 6.62 26.78 26.47
N LEU A 744 6.56 25.53 26.94
CA LEU A 744 6.09 25.19 28.28
C LEU A 744 6.92 25.91 29.37
N ARG A 745 8.25 25.97 29.23
CA ARG A 745 9.10 26.68 30.19
C ARG A 745 8.88 28.20 30.15
N MET A 746 8.59 28.77 28.98
CA MET A 746 8.42 30.23 28.82
C MET A 746 7.02 30.70 29.23
N PHE A 747 5.97 29.97 28.83
CA PHE A 747 4.58 30.38 29.01
C PHE A 747 3.92 29.79 30.27
N ALA A 748 4.35 28.62 30.75
CA ALA A 748 3.77 28.01 31.96
C ALA A 748 4.49 28.40 33.26
N ARG A 749 5.78 28.81 33.22
CA ARG A 749 6.48 29.31 34.42
C ARG A 749 5.95 30.62 35.00
N PRO A 750 5.52 31.63 34.22
CA PRO A 750 4.95 32.86 34.77
C PRO A 750 3.69 32.57 35.60
N VAL A 751 2.83 31.68 35.10
CA VAL A 751 1.61 31.23 35.79
C VAL A 751 1.93 30.40 37.06
N LEU A 752 3.04 29.65 37.07
CA LEU A 752 3.50 28.88 38.23
C LEU A 752 4.16 29.76 39.31
N SER A 753 4.87 30.81 38.92
CA SER A 753 5.45 31.83 39.83
C SER A 753 4.34 32.65 40.50
N ASP A 754 3.36 33.09 39.72
CA ASP A 754 2.33 34.00 40.24
C ASP A 754 1.30 33.28 41.11
N ASN A 755 0.97 32.01 40.82
CA ASN A 755 0.15 31.19 41.71
C ASN A 755 0.87 30.80 43.01
N ALA A 756 2.17 30.53 42.97
CA ALA A 756 2.97 30.28 44.17
C ALA A 756 3.12 31.55 45.04
N LYS A 757 3.23 32.73 44.42
CA LYS A 757 3.20 34.02 45.13
C LYS A 757 1.81 34.35 45.68
N GLN A 758 0.73 34.00 44.97
CA GLN A 758 -0.63 34.17 45.46
C GLN A 758 -0.94 33.27 46.67
N ASP A 759 -0.52 32.00 46.65
CA ASP A 759 -0.72 31.09 47.79
C ASP A 759 0.07 31.54 49.04
N VAL A 760 1.29 32.06 48.86
CA VAL A 760 2.06 32.67 49.97
C VAL A 760 1.39 33.96 50.48
N SER A 761 0.87 34.83 49.59
CA SER A 761 0.16 36.05 50.01
C SER A 761 -1.17 35.77 50.74
N CYS A 762 -1.85 34.69 50.39
CA CYS A 762 -3.12 34.28 51.00
C CYS A 762 -2.91 33.64 52.39
N GLU A 763 -1.83 32.87 52.58
CA GLU A 763 -1.38 32.39 53.90
C GLU A 763 -0.91 33.53 54.81
N THR A 764 -0.25 34.55 54.25
CA THR A 764 0.22 35.71 55.04
C THR A 764 -0.95 36.60 55.51
N SER A 765 -2.03 36.71 54.73
CA SER A 765 -3.23 37.45 55.15
C SER A 765 -4.10 36.72 56.18
N ARG A 766 -4.13 35.37 56.16
CA ARG A 766 -4.84 34.58 57.19
C ARG A 766 -4.13 34.61 58.54
N ASN A 767 -2.80 34.61 58.55
CA ASN A 767 -1.99 34.68 59.77
C ASN A 767 -2.04 36.05 60.48
N THR A 768 -2.41 37.13 59.78
CA THR A 768 -2.54 38.47 60.39
C THR A 768 -3.93 38.73 60.98
N SER A 769 -4.95 37.98 60.58
CA SER A 769 -6.30 38.04 61.18
C SER A 769 -6.50 37.13 62.39
N GLN A 770 -5.65 36.10 62.58
CA GLN A 770 -5.71 35.20 63.74
C GLN A 770 -4.88 35.66 64.94
N SER A 771 -4.06 36.71 64.82
CA SER A 771 -3.24 37.24 65.92
C SER A 771 -3.87 38.41 66.69
N LYS A 772 -5.18 38.64 66.58
CA LYS A 772 -5.89 39.76 67.26
C LYS A 772 -7.05 39.32 68.17
N LEU A 773 -7.12 38.05 68.54
CA LEU A 773 -8.16 37.53 69.44
C LEU A 773 -7.64 36.79 70.68
N ASP A 774 -6.33 36.82 70.93
CA ASP A 774 -5.71 36.32 72.17
C ASP A 774 -4.80 37.39 72.81
N THR A 775 -5.42 38.48 73.26
CA THR A 775 -5.01 39.39 74.36
C THR A 775 -6.28 40.05 74.84
#